data_AF-A0A3M7MV69-F1
#
_entry.id   AF-A0A3M7MV69-F1
#
_cell.length_a   1.000
_cell.length_b   1.000
_cell.length_c   1.000
_cell.angle_alpha   90.00
_cell.angle_beta   90.00
_cell.angle_gamma   90.00
#
_symmetry.space_group_name_H-M   'P 1'
#
loop_
_entity.id
_entity.type
_entity.pdbx_description
1 polymer ?
#
loop_
_entity_poly.entity_id
_entity_poly.type
_entity_poly.pdbx_seq_one_letter_code
_entity_poly.pdbx_strand_id
1 'polypeptide(L)'
;MWALGATPDEIQNMWDYNVRYQDPMNERYLPTNSSNLGLKDPDVFEECLGIAECYPDFLKFFEDEITVKGLQEVIKEYLLKGDERADDILGRMFSDLVHPIIHLGCGIEFGQPSLVAEALAAACVHENWPKTFLLPTETFVRSNKAGSSLPMLQVLESLRKNPDIVTGTKETDPFNKIPDGFLKRVTPEQLVPYLARFQVEPEPEDLRRKMSDMMHTTAYVLAAAQRPGKREAMDFVTLHAVTFAAFFPSIIAQEWLSDHDKARLLEATVRVDAVMYAGTGCPPLYAQRIVDYVPRHPSDGWPELFKRAIIYRDEGHAVAHDLHTTPTVANLSLAFYMLAMAFSPMWWSALSEKHGRRTTYLLSFSLFLIFSCISAVSVNIAMLIAFRILSGGAAASVQSVGAGTIADIWEPKVRGRAMGIFFLGPLCGPGLAPVIGGALTQALHWRSTLWFLTIFGGVMLILIFLCLPETVARREPKPDEVLALLQYPPIIVAVWTGAISFFTMFVLNVSLQSNFEKAPYNFSSLLVGLVYLAPTIGYAFSSVFGGRWIDHIMAREARKANRYDDNGKLKFHPEDRMKENLWLALSLYPAALIWYGWSISKGLHWAVACAACIVFGLGVMLVMGAINTVLTEFTPRKSSSGVALANFLRNVLACTAPPVASGIDIANTLASPE
;
A
#
# COMPACT_ATOMS: atom_id res chain seq x y z
N MET A 1 11.73 18.73 -2.74
CA MET A 1 10.62 19.63 -2.32
C MET A 1 10.91 21.08 -2.65
N TRP A 2 11.99 21.68 -2.15
CA TRP A 2 12.36 23.07 -2.46
C TRP A 2 12.41 23.37 -3.97
N ALA A 3 13.12 22.53 -4.75
CA ALA A 3 13.19 22.66 -6.22
C ALA A 3 11.84 22.56 -6.95
N LEU A 4 10.80 22.03 -6.29
CA LEU A 4 9.44 21.94 -6.84
C LEU A 4 8.55 23.13 -6.41
N GLY A 5 9.10 24.10 -5.68
CA GLY A 5 8.38 25.29 -5.20
C GLY A 5 7.71 25.15 -3.83
N ALA A 6 8.12 24.17 -3.02
CA ALA A 6 7.60 24.02 -1.66
C ALA A 6 7.97 25.22 -0.77
N THR A 7 7.00 25.69 0.01
CA THR A 7 7.22 26.73 1.03
C THR A 7 8.03 26.18 2.21
N PRO A 8 8.70 27.04 3.01
CA PRO A 8 9.38 26.61 4.23
C PRO A 8 8.46 25.83 5.18
N ASP A 9 7.20 26.26 5.32
CA ASP A 9 6.21 25.58 6.18
C ASP A 9 5.86 24.18 5.65
N GLU A 10 5.75 23.99 4.33
CA GLU A 10 5.51 22.67 3.73
C GLU A 10 6.71 21.74 3.91
N ILE A 11 7.93 22.27 3.76
CA ILE A 11 9.17 21.51 3.99
C ILE A 11 9.26 21.12 5.47
N GLN A 12 8.99 22.04 6.40
CA GLN A 12 8.97 21.76 7.83
C GLN A 12 7.88 20.76 8.20
N ASN A 13 6.68 20.89 7.63
CA ASN A 13 5.58 19.93 7.85
C ASN A 13 5.99 18.52 7.42
N MET A 14 6.59 18.41 6.23
CA MET A 14 7.08 17.13 5.74
C MET A 14 8.21 16.63 6.62
N TRP A 15 9.17 17.47 7.03
CA TRP A 15 10.20 17.09 8.02
C TRP A 15 9.58 16.56 9.31
N ASP A 16 8.65 17.28 9.93
CA ASP A 16 8.03 16.89 11.21
C ASP A 16 7.22 15.59 11.09
N TYR A 17 6.53 15.39 9.96
CA TYR A 17 5.85 14.13 9.63
C TYR A 17 6.86 12.98 9.54
N ASN A 18 8.05 13.29 9.05
CA ASN A 18 9.11 12.38 8.69
C ASN A 18 10.12 12.09 9.81
N VAL A 19 10.23 12.95 10.82
CA VAL A 19 11.18 12.82 11.95
C VAL A 19 11.09 11.45 12.61
N ARG A 20 9.89 10.85 12.67
CA ARG A 20 9.68 9.53 13.29
C ARG A 20 10.17 8.35 12.44
N TYR A 21 10.43 8.55 11.15
CA TYR A 21 11.00 7.51 10.28
C TYR A 21 12.51 7.56 10.19
N GLN A 22 13.14 8.70 10.54
CA GLN A 22 14.56 8.86 10.35
C GLN A 22 15.28 7.94 11.32
N ASP A 23 16.20 7.12 10.80
CA ASP A 23 17.04 6.30 11.67
C ASP A 23 17.82 7.24 12.60
N PRO A 24 17.86 6.94 13.91
CA PRO A 24 18.64 7.73 14.84
C PRO A 24 20.11 7.69 14.38
N MET A 25 20.72 8.86 14.26
CA MET A 25 22.10 8.97 13.83
C MET A 25 22.98 8.15 14.78
N ASN A 26 23.63 7.11 14.24
CA ASN A 26 24.41 6.19 15.04
C ASN A 26 25.63 6.94 15.61
N GLU A 27 25.71 7.03 16.95
CA GLU A 27 26.75 7.77 17.67
C GLU A 27 28.17 7.38 17.25
N ARG A 28 28.37 6.15 16.74
CA ARG A 28 29.67 5.67 16.25
C ARG A 28 30.22 6.52 15.10
N TYR A 29 29.37 7.08 14.24
CA TYR A 29 29.78 7.85 13.06
C TYR A 29 29.83 9.36 13.30
N LEU A 30 29.67 9.81 14.55
CA LEU A 30 29.81 11.22 14.88
C LEU A 30 31.25 11.70 14.61
N PRO A 31 31.44 12.89 14.02
CA PRO A 31 32.78 13.45 13.76
C PRO A 31 33.67 13.53 15.00
N THR A 32 33.08 13.63 16.19
CA THR A 32 33.80 13.64 17.48
C THR A 32 34.55 12.34 17.79
N ASN A 33 34.25 11.24 17.08
CA ASN A 33 34.96 9.95 17.21
C ASN A 33 36.11 9.78 16.21
N SER A 34 36.48 10.82 15.44
CA SER A 34 37.64 10.76 14.55
C SER A 34 38.89 10.41 15.37
N SER A 35 39.67 9.42 14.90
CA SER A 35 40.92 9.03 15.55
C SER A 35 42.06 10.03 15.25
N ASN A 36 41.82 11.02 14.39
CA ASN A 36 42.80 11.96 13.87
C ASN A 36 43.98 11.22 13.25
N LEU A 37 43.66 10.36 12.27
CA LEU A 37 44.61 9.45 11.61
C LEU A 37 45.79 10.16 10.92
N GLY A 38 45.74 11.48 10.75
CA GLY A 38 46.81 12.23 10.10
C GLY A 38 46.73 12.19 8.58
N LEU A 39 45.52 12.17 8.01
CA LEU A 39 45.22 12.10 6.56
C LEU A 39 45.84 13.19 5.67
N LYS A 40 46.59 14.14 6.23
CA LYS A 40 47.45 15.06 5.47
C LYS A 40 48.68 14.36 4.90
N ASP A 41 49.10 13.26 5.51
CA ASP A 41 50.13 12.37 4.97
C ASP A 41 49.54 11.55 3.80
N PRO A 42 50.09 11.66 2.57
CA PRO A 42 49.59 10.93 1.41
C PRO A 42 49.58 9.40 1.59
N ASP A 43 50.58 8.84 2.28
CA ASP A 43 50.69 7.38 2.46
C ASP A 43 49.56 6.88 3.38
N VAL A 44 49.29 7.61 4.46
CA VAL A 44 48.19 7.32 5.38
C VAL A 44 46.83 7.49 4.70
N PHE A 45 46.69 8.53 3.86
CA PHE A 45 45.48 8.75 3.08
C PHE A 45 45.16 7.55 2.19
N GLU A 46 46.18 7.03 1.47
CA GLU A 46 46.04 5.88 0.58
C GLU A 46 45.68 4.59 1.33
N GLU A 47 46.33 4.33 2.48
CA GLU A 47 46.04 3.16 3.32
C GLU A 47 44.59 3.15 3.85
N CYS A 48 43.97 4.33 4.01
CA CYS A 48 42.59 4.46 4.49
C CYS A 48 41.53 4.30 3.39
N LEU A 49 41.91 4.32 2.11
CA LEU A 49 40.96 4.28 1.00
C LEU A 49 40.21 2.93 0.93
N GLY A 50 38.89 2.99 0.84
CA GLY A 50 38.02 1.81 0.78
C GLY A 50 37.69 1.18 2.14
N ILE A 51 38.09 1.82 3.24
CA ILE A 51 37.82 1.35 4.62
C ILE A 51 36.67 2.16 5.20
N ALA A 52 35.51 1.53 5.40
CA ALA A 52 34.30 2.18 5.92
C ALA A 52 34.51 2.84 7.28
N GLU A 53 35.32 2.25 8.15
CA GLU A 53 35.65 2.78 9.48
C GLU A 53 36.39 4.12 9.44
N CYS A 54 37.09 4.44 8.36
CA CYS A 54 37.82 5.70 8.18
C CYS A 54 36.92 6.88 7.79
N TYR A 55 35.62 6.66 7.57
CA TYR A 55 34.68 7.70 7.14
C TYR A 55 34.67 8.95 8.06
N PRO A 56 34.59 8.83 9.41
CA PRO A 56 34.58 10.00 10.28
C PRO A 56 35.86 10.85 10.17
N ASP A 57 37.01 10.20 9.97
CA ASP A 57 38.29 10.87 9.78
C ASP A 57 38.36 11.59 8.43
N PHE A 58 37.89 10.96 7.34
CA PHE A 58 37.79 11.63 6.02
C PHE A 58 36.81 12.80 6.04
N LEU A 59 35.65 12.64 6.68
CA LEU A 59 34.66 13.70 6.81
C LEU A 59 35.26 14.91 7.51
N LYS A 60 35.91 14.69 8.66
CA LYS A 60 36.57 15.75 9.41
C LYS A 60 37.71 16.41 8.61
N PHE A 61 38.51 15.59 7.91
CA PHE A 61 39.57 16.08 7.03
C PHE A 61 39.05 17.02 5.95
N PHE A 62 38.00 16.63 5.21
CA PHE A 62 37.45 17.49 4.16
C PHE A 62 36.73 18.72 4.70
N GLU A 63 36.06 18.64 5.86
CA GLU A 63 35.53 19.83 6.54
C GLU A 63 36.63 20.85 6.85
N ASP A 64 37.76 20.38 7.38
CA ASP A 64 38.91 21.23 7.73
C ASP A 64 39.58 21.80 6.47
N GLU A 65 39.79 20.98 5.42
CA GLU A 65 40.36 21.42 4.15
C GLU A 65 39.46 22.45 3.44
N ILE A 66 38.14 22.25 3.45
CA ILE A 66 37.18 23.20 2.87
C ILE A 66 37.17 24.50 3.67
N THR A 67 37.30 24.44 4.99
CA THR A 67 37.41 25.63 5.85
C THR A 67 38.66 26.46 5.52
N VAL A 68 39.77 25.81 5.17
CA VAL A 68 41.05 26.48 4.89
C VAL A 68 41.15 26.96 3.44
N LYS A 69 40.82 26.12 2.46
CA LYS A 69 41.05 26.35 1.02
C LYS A 69 39.80 26.86 0.30
N GLY A 70 38.63 26.64 0.88
CA GLY A 70 37.34 26.84 0.22
C GLY A 70 36.91 25.64 -0.61
N LEU A 71 35.59 25.51 -0.81
CA LEU A 71 34.94 24.38 -1.49
C LEU A 71 35.49 24.15 -2.91
N GLN A 72 35.66 25.21 -3.70
CA GLN A 72 36.05 25.10 -5.11
C GLN A 72 37.46 24.54 -5.27
N GLU A 73 38.41 25.01 -4.45
CA GLU A 73 39.80 24.57 -4.52
C GLU A 73 39.98 23.14 -4.01
N VAL A 74 39.21 22.72 -3.00
CA VAL A 74 39.20 21.32 -2.56
C VAL A 74 38.68 20.39 -3.67
N ILE A 75 37.59 20.76 -4.36
CA ILE A 75 37.10 19.95 -5.49
C ILE A 75 38.15 19.90 -6.60
N LYS A 76 38.78 21.03 -6.95
CA LYS A 76 39.84 21.04 -7.96
C LYS A 76 41.00 20.12 -7.56
N GLU A 77 41.46 20.20 -6.31
CA GLU A 77 42.62 19.45 -5.84
C GLU A 77 42.38 17.94 -5.72
N TYR A 78 41.23 17.54 -5.15
CA TYR A 78 40.97 16.14 -4.79
C TYR A 78 40.12 15.40 -5.81
N LEU A 79 39.47 16.07 -6.76
CA LEU A 79 38.61 15.43 -7.75
C LEU A 79 39.01 15.73 -9.21
N LEU A 80 39.46 16.95 -9.52
CA LEU A 80 39.65 17.39 -10.92
C LEU A 80 41.12 17.53 -11.35
N LYS A 81 42.06 17.44 -10.40
CA LYS A 81 43.48 17.69 -10.66
C LYS A 81 44.11 16.76 -11.70
N GLY A 82 43.54 15.56 -11.89
CA GLY A 82 44.01 14.58 -12.87
C GLY A 82 45.34 13.91 -12.48
N ASP A 83 45.69 13.91 -11.20
CA ASP A 83 46.75 13.05 -10.65
C ASP A 83 46.15 11.72 -10.16
N GLU A 84 47.02 10.78 -9.78
CA GLU A 84 46.59 9.42 -9.40
C GLU A 84 45.55 9.41 -8.28
N ARG A 85 45.68 10.32 -7.30
CA ARG A 85 44.75 10.45 -6.18
C ARG A 85 43.41 11.03 -6.64
N ALA A 86 43.42 12.11 -7.41
CA ALA A 86 42.20 12.72 -7.92
C ALA A 86 41.43 11.77 -8.84
N ASP A 87 42.13 11.03 -9.70
CA ASP A 87 41.54 10.02 -10.58
C ASP A 87 41.00 8.81 -9.82
N ASP A 88 41.62 8.43 -8.69
CA ASP A 88 41.08 7.40 -7.80
C ASP A 88 39.77 7.85 -7.16
N ILE A 89 39.74 9.05 -6.57
CA ILE A 89 38.53 9.63 -5.96
C ILE A 89 37.44 9.83 -7.02
N LEU A 90 37.79 10.29 -8.23
CA LEU A 90 36.85 10.41 -9.35
C LEU A 90 36.17 9.08 -9.67
N GLY A 91 36.92 7.97 -9.71
CA GLY A 91 36.33 6.66 -9.90
C GLY A 91 35.37 6.29 -8.77
N ARG A 92 35.76 6.53 -7.51
CA ARG A 92 34.93 6.20 -6.34
C ARG A 92 33.69 7.07 -6.21
N MET A 93 33.69 8.29 -6.77
CA MET A 93 32.51 9.16 -6.80
C MET A 93 31.30 8.50 -7.48
N PHE A 94 31.57 7.60 -8.43
CA PHE A 94 30.55 6.87 -9.18
C PHE A 94 30.25 5.48 -8.60
N SER A 95 30.85 5.12 -7.47
CA SER A 95 30.55 3.90 -6.75
C SER A 95 29.28 4.02 -5.91
N ASP A 96 28.86 2.90 -5.31
CA ASP A 96 27.63 2.80 -4.51
C ASP A 96 26.43 3.41 -5.24
N LEU A 97 26.18 3.00 -6.49
CA LEU A 97 25.10 3.55 -7.32
C LEU A 97 25.11 5.08 -7.42
N VAL A 98 26.31 5.67 -7.54
CA VAL A 98 26.54 7.11 -7.75
C VAL A 98 26.07 8.02 -6.59
N HIS A 99 25.87 7.49 -5.37
CA HIS A 99 25.49 8.31 -4.21
C HIS A 99 26.51 9.43 -3.89
N PRO A 100 27.84 9.20 -3.88
CA PRO A 100 28.79 10.26 -3.56
C PRO A 100 28.72 11.43 -4.54
N ILE A 101 28.63 11.16 -5.85
CA ILE A 101 28.51 12.24 -6.86
C ILE A 101 27.13 12.92 -6.82
N ILE A 102 26.06 12.24 -6.42
CA ILE A 102 24.76 12.88 -6.14
C ILE A 102 24.89 13.87 -4.98
N HIS A 103 25.57 13.49 -3.89
CA HIS A 103 25.81 14.38 -2.75
C HIS A 103 26.65 15.59 -3.17
N LEU A 104 27.66 15.38 -4.02
CA LEU A 104 28.45 16.47 -4.60
C LEU A 104 27.57 17.40 -5.45
N GLY A 105 26.67 16.85 -6.26
CA GLY A 105 25.69 17.61 -7.05
C GLY A 105 24.81 18.51 -6.16
N CYS A 106 24.27 17.96 -5.06
CA CYS A 106 23.54 18.74 -4.06
C CYS A 106 24.42 19.83 -3.43
N GLY A 107 25.66 19.49 -3.07
CA GLY A 107 26.61 20.43 -2.47
C GLY A 107 26.95 21.61 -3.39
N ILE A 108 27.11 21.36 -4.69
CA ILE A 108 27.36 22.39 -5.71
C ILE A 108 26.10 23.24 -5.95
N GLU A 109 24.94 22.62 -6.17
CA GLU A 109 23.67 23.31 -6.47
C GLU A 109 23.24 24.24 -5.33
N PHE A 110 23.33 23.76 -4.08
CA PHE A 110 22.88 24.50 -2.91
C PHE A 110 24.00 25.23 -2.16
N GLY A 111 25.24 25.18 -2.67
CA GLY A 111 26.41 25.79 -2.05
C GLY A 111 26.63 25.35 -0.60
N GLN A 112 26.50 24.05 -0.32
CA GLN A 112 26.58 23.47 1.02
C GLN A 112 27.94 22.78 1.25
N PRO A 113 28.86 23.37 2.03
CA PRO A 113 30.18 22.80 2.30
C PRO A 113 30.16 21.42 2.95
N SER A 114 29.22 21.18 3.87
CA SER A 114 29.09 19.90 4.57
C SER A 114 28.73 18.76 3.62
N LEU A 115 27.85 19.00 2.64
CA LEU A 115 27.48 18.00 1.64
C LEU A 115 28.65 17.68 0.70
N VAL A 116 29.53 18.65 0.40
CA VAL A 116 30.74 18.40 -0.37
C VAL A 116 31.76 17.58 0.43
N ALA A 117 31.94 17.89 1.72
CA ALA A 117 32.80 17.09 2.60
C ALA A 117 32.28 15.64 2.71
N GLU A 118 30.97 15.49 2.90
CA GLU A 118 30.29 14.19 2.94
C GLU A 118 30.47 13.41 1.63
N ALA A 119 30.30 14.05 0.47
CA ALA A 119 30.50 13.43 -0.83
C ALA A 119 31.92 12.90 -1.01
N LEU A 120 32.93 13.73 -0.69
CA LEU A 120 34.34 13.36 -0.80
C LEU A 120 34.73 12.25 0.19
N ALA A 121 34.23 12.33 1.42
CA ALA A 121 34.47 11.32 2.44
C ALA A 121 33.82 9.97 2.09
N ALA A 122 32.56 10.01 1.61
CA ALA A 122 31.85 8.82 1.14
C ALA A 122 32.61 8.18 -0.03
N ALA A 123 33.04 8.97 -1.02
CA ALA A 123 33.86 8.46 -2.12
C ALA A 123 35.14 7.77 -1.59
N CYS A 124 35.86 8.35 -0.65
CA CYS A 124 37.11 7.77 -0.14
C CYS A 124 36.93 6.40 0.53
N VAL A 125 35.75 6.09 1.09
CA VAL A 125 35.50 4.81 1.78
C VAL A 125 34.82 3.75 0.90
N HIS A 126 34.30 4.11 -0.27
CA HIS A 126 33.70 3.17 -1.21
C HIS A 126 34.74 2.47 -2.09
N GLU A 127 34.42 1.29 -2.60
CA GLU A 127 35.23 0.57 -3.60
C GLU A 127 35.39 1.38 -4.89
N ASN A 128 36.39 1.04 -5.72
CA ASN A 128 36.68 1.78 -6.96
C ASN A 128 36.51 0.94 -8.23
N TRP A 129 35.35 0.28 -8.38
CA TRP A 129 35.06 -0.46 -9.61
C TRP A 129 34.92 0.44 -10.86
N PRO A 130 34.48 1.72 -10.81
CA PRO A 130 34.37 2.55 -12.02
C PRO A 130 35.71 2.89 -12.67
N LYS A 131 36.77 3.06 -11.88
CA LYS A 131 38.14 3.31 -12.38
C LYS A 131 38.60 2.24 -13.37
N THR A 132 38.13 1.00 -13.22
CA THR A 132 38.50 -0.14 -14.07
C THR A 132 38.11 0.03 -15.54
N PHE A 133 37.11 0.85 -15.86
CA PHE A 133 36.73 1.14 -17.25
C PHE A 133 36.82 2.62 -17.60
N LEU A 134 36.72 3.56 -16.65
CA LEU A 134 36.80 5.00 -16.94
C LEU A 134 38.16 5.40 -17.52
N LEU A 135 39.26 5.16 -16.79
CA LEU A 135 40.60 5.56 -17.24
C LEU A 135 41.08 4.77 -18.47
N PRO A 136 40.82 3.45 -18.60
CA PRO A 136 41.10 2.74 -19.85
C PRO A 136 40.31 3.30 -21.04
N THR A 137 39.07 3.75 -20.84
CA THR A 137 38.29 4.40 -21.90
C THR A 137 38.90 5.73 -22.31
N GLU A 138 39.31 6.58 -21.37
CA GLU A 138 40.02 7.82 -21.67
C GLU A 138 41.31 7.56 -22.45
N THR A 139 42.10 6.57 -22.04
CA THR A 139 43.33 6.16 -22.73
C THR A 139 43.06 5.66 -24.15
N PHE A 140 42.00 4.88 -24.33
CA PHE A 140 41.57 4.37 -25.63
C PHE A 140 41.13 5.48 -26.57
N VAL A 141 40.36 6.46 -26.09
CA VAL A 141 39.94 7.64 -26.86
C VAL A 141 41.15 8.48 -27.28
N ARG A 142 42.14 8.67 -26.40
CA ARG A 142 43.38 9.41 -26.74
C ARG A 142 44.22 8.68 -27.80
N SER A 143 44.22 7.35 -27.77
CA SER A 143 45.08 6.52 -28.64
C SER A 143 44.47 6.24 -30.01
N ASN A 144 43.14 6.25 -30.13
CA ASN A 144 42.43 6.01 -31.38
C ASN A 144 41.84 7.32 -31.92
N LYS A 145 42.15 7.68 -33.17
CA LYS A 145 41.50 8.82 -33.83
C LYS A 145 39.98 8.61 -33.80
N ALA A 146 39.30 9.49 -33.07
CA ALA A 146 37.88 9.38 -32.79
C ALA A 146 37.06 9.34 -34.10
N GLY A 147 36.16 8.36 -34.20
CA GLY A 147 34.99 8.48 -35.07
C GLY A 147 34.03 9.54 -34.52
N SER A 148 33.04 9.95 -35.31
CA SER A 148 32.00 10.87 -34.83
C SER A 148 31.32 10.35 -33.56
N SER A 149 31.21 11.19 -32.53
CA SER A 149 30.53 10.81 -31.30
C SER A 149 29.06 10.44 -31.54
N LEU A 150 28.61 9.34 -30.93
CA LEU A 150 27.24 8.86 -31.00
C LEU A 150 26.36 9.49 -29.91
N PRO A 151 25.04 9.56 -30.13
CA PRO A 151 24.08 9.81 -29.05
C PRO A 151 24.14 8.73 -27.97
N MET A 152 23.88 9.08 -26.72
CA MET A 152 23.91 8.14 -25.58
C MET A 152 23.00 6.93 -25.84
N LEU A 153 21.79 7.14 -26.35
CA LEU A 153 20.85 6.06 -26.67
C LEU A 153 21.44 5.03 -27.65
N GLN A 154 22.18 5.47 -28.67
CA GLN A 154 22.82 4.56 -29.64
C GLN A 154 23.97 3.77 -29.01
N VAL A 155 24.66 4.33 -28.02
CA VAL A 155 25.66 3.60 -27.23
C VAL A 155 24.97 2.47 -26.45
N LEU A 156 23.87 2.76 -25.76
CA LEU A 156 23.10 1.74 -25.01
C LEU A 156 22.54 0.64 -25.92
N GLU A 157 22.02 1.01 -27.11
CA GLU A 157 21.58 0.04 -28.11
C GLU A 157 22.72 -0.85 -28.62
N SER A 158 23.93 -0.30 -28.75
CA SER A 158 25.10 -1.07 -29.18
C SER A 158 25.55 -2.09 -28.13
N LEU A 159 25.46 -1.75 -26.83
CA LEU A 159 25.68 -2.70 -25.73
C LEU A 159 24.64 -3.84 -25.76
N ARG A 160 23.36 -3.50 -25.98
CA ARG A 160 22.26 -4.48 -26.06
C ARG A 160 22.37 -5.43 -27.26
N LYS A 161 23.06 -5.04 -28.33
CA LYS A 161 23.29 -5.93 -29.50
C LYS A 161 24.33 -7.01 -29.23
N ASN A 162 25.11 -6.90 -28.16
CA ASN A 162 26.13 -7.89 -27.82
C ASN A 162 25.56 -8.97 -26.86
N PRO A 163 25.49 -10.24 -27.30
CA PRO A 163 24.95 -11.33 -26.47
C PRO A 163 25.72 -11.55 -25.16
N ASP A 164 27.03 -11.35 -25.16
CA ASP A 164 27.89 -11.56 -23.98
C ASP A 164 27.59 -10.50 -22.90
N ILE A 165 27.30 -9.26 -23.33
CA ILE A 165 26.93 -8.16 -22.42
C ILE A 165 25.51 -8.37 -21.89
N VAL A 166 24.54 -8.68 -22.75
CA VAL A 166 23.14 -8.89 -22.35
C VAL A 166 22.99 -10.04 -21.35
N THR A 167 23.76 -11.12 -21.53
CA THR A 167 23.75 -12.29 -20.64
C THR A 167 24.75 -12.19 -19.48
N GLY A 168 25.42 -11.03 -19.36
CA GLY A 168 26.45 -10.76 -18.37
C GLY A 168 25.92 -10.73 -16.94
N THR A 169 24.68 -10.33 -16.70
CA THR A 169 24.00 -10.34 -15.38
C THR A 169 23.13 -11.59 -15.23
N LYS A 170 23.18 -12.23 -14.07
CA LYS A 170 22.46 -13.46 -13.75
C LYS A 170 21.57 -13.30 -12.52
N GLU A 171 20.50 -14.10 -12.45
CA GLU A 171 19.63 -14.12 -11.26
C GLU A 171 20.35 -14.62 -10.01
N THR A 172 21.40 -15.45 -10.17
CA THR A 172 22.23 -16.00 -9.09
C THR A 172 23.34 -15.05 -8.61
N ASP A 173 23.36 -13.81 -9.07
CA ASP A 173 24.41 -12.86 -8.70
C ASP A 173 24.29 -12.40 -7.23
N PRO A 174 25.42 -11.98 -6.62
CA PRO A 174 25.45 -11.40 -5.28
C PRO A 174 24.58 -10.14 -5.18
N PHE A 175 24.43 -9.63 -3.95
CA PHE A 175 23.67 -8.40 -3.70
C PHE A 175 24.14 -7.23 -4.58
N ASN A 176 25.46 -7.02 -4.66
CA ASN A 176 26.09 -6.03 -5.54
C ASN A 176 26.28 -6.59 -6.96
N LYS A 177 25.19 -6.67 -7.72
CA LYS A 177 25.17 -7.34 -9.04
C LYS A 177 26.14 -6.78 -10.07
N ILE A 178 26.48 -5.49 -10.01
CA ILE A 178 27.37 -4.85 -10.98
C ILE A 178 28.84 -5.22 -10.72
N PRO A 179 29.47 -4.83 -9.60
CA PRO A 179 30.89 -5.11 -9.36
C PRO A 179 31.16 -6.60 -9.09
N ASP A 180 30.28 -7.30 -8.37
CA ASP A 180 30.51 -8.68 -7.95
C ASP A 180 29.93 -9.73 -8.90
N GLY A 181 29.05 -9.31 -9.82
CA GLY A 181 28.41 -10.19 -10.80
C GLY A 181 28.85 -9.87 -12.23
N PHE A 182 28.27 -8.80 -12.79
CA PHE A 182 28.42 -8.39 -14.18
C PHE A 182 29.89 -8.14 -14.56
N LEU A 183 30.61 -7.29 -13.82
CA LEU A 183 32.00 -6.92 -14.13
C LEU A 183 33.01 -8.05 -13.87
N LYS A 184 32.62 -9.12 -13.16
CA LYS A 184 33.44 -10.34 -13.06
C LYS A 184 33.35 -11.21 -14.32
N ARG A 185 32.33 -11.01 -15.17
CA ARG A 185 32.10 -11.80 -16.39
C ARG A 185 32.29 -11.01 -17.67
N VAL A 186 31.89 -9.74 -17.67
CA VAL A 186 32.07 -8.81 -18.78
C VAL A 186 33.20 -7.86 -18.38
N THR A 187 34.36 -8.04 -19.00
CA THR A 187 35.56 -7.31 -18.58
C THR A 187 35.53 -5.86 -19.09
N PRO A 188 36.20 -4.93 -18.39
CA PRO A 188 36.31 -3.54 -18.85
C PRO A 188 36.81 -3.41 -20.30
N GLU A 189 37.72 -4.28 -20.74
CA GLU A 189 38.25 -4.28 -22.12
C GLU A 189 37.17 -4.57 -23.16
N GLN A 190 36.14 -5.36 -22.80
CA GLN A 190 34.99 -5.61 -23.67
C GLN A 190 34.05 -4.40 -23.74
N LEU A 191 34.00 -3.57 -22.69
CA LEU A 191 33.12 -2.41 -22.58
C LEU A 191 33.73 -1.14 -23.21
N VAL A 192 35.04 -0.92 -23.04
CA VAL A 192 35.78 0.27 -23.49
C VAL A 192 35.45 0.69 -24.94
N PRO A 193 35.40 -0.21 -25.95
CA PRO A 193 35.09 0.18 -27.33
C PRO A 193 33.67 0.70 -27.56
N TYR A 194 32.73 0.40 -26.66
CA TYR A 194 31.37 0.93 -26.67
C TYR A 194 31.32 2.27 -25.94
N LEU A 195 31.92 2.32 -24.75
CA LEU A 195 31.96 3.51 -23.89
C LEU A 195 32.70 4.68 -24.55
N ALA A 196 33.75 4.41 -25.34
CA ALA A 196 34.53 5.39 -26.09
C ALA A 196 33.76 6.11 -27.22
N ARG A 197 32.55 5.66 -27.57
CA ARG A 197 31.74 6.23 -28.66
C ARG A 197 30.98 7.48 -28.24
N PHE A 198 30.81 7.70 -26.94
CA PHE A 198 30.33 8.96 -26.41
C PHE A 198 31.52 9.84 -26.01
N GLN A 199 31.61 11.01 -26.65
CA GLN A 199 32.67 12.00 -26.45
C GLN A 199 32.03 13.37 -26.41
N VAL A 200 32.60 14.26 -25.62
CA VAL A 200 32.13 15.63 -25.41
C VAL A 200 33.25 16.58 -25.75
N GLU A 201 33.04 17.45 -26.73
CA GLU A 201 33.97 18.53 -27.01
C GLU A 201 33.86 19.58 -25.89
N PRO A 202 34.98 20.11 -25.37
CA PRO A 202 34.98 21.10 -24.29
C PRO A 202 34.58 22.50 -24.79
N GLU A 203 33.44 22.56 -25.48
CA GLU A 203 32.85 23.75 -26.07
C GLU A 203 31.44 23.95 -25.50
N PRO A 204 31.03 25.17 -25.12
CA PRO A 204 29.74 25.42 -24.47
C PRO A 204 28.51 24.91 -25.22
N GLU A 205 28.55 24.90 -26.55
CA GLU A 205 27.46 24.39 -27.38
C GLU A 205 27.36 22.86 -27.30
N ASP A 206 28.50 22.16 -27.38
CA ASP A 206 28.51 20.69 -27.33
C ASP A 206 28.19 20.19 -25.92
N LEU A 207 28.70 20.85 -24.87
CA LEU A 207 28.35 20.58 -23.48
C LEU A 207 26.83 20.60 -23.24
N ARG A 208 26.13 21.64 -23.72
CA ARG A 208 24.67 21.73 -23.58
C ARG A 208 23.94 20.65 -24.38
N ARG A 209 24.40 20.38 -25.60
CA ARG A 209 23.82 19.34 -26.48
C ARG A 209 23.96 17.95 -25.85
N LYS A 210 25.15 17.62 -25.37
CA LYS A 210 25.47 16.32 -24.75
C LYS A 210 24.84 16.15 -23.37
N MET A 211 24.70 17.24 -22.60
CA MET A 211 23.90 17.25 -21.37
C MET A 211 22.44 16.91 -21.68
N SER A 212 21.84 17.55 -22.69
CA SER A 212 20.44 17.27 -23.07
C SER A 212 20.25 15.83 -23.55
N ASP A 213 21.18 15.32 -24.36
CA ASP A 213 21.20 13.90 -24.79
C ASP A 213 21.24 12.94 -23.59
N MET A 214 22.14 13.17 -22.64
CA MET A 214 22.23 12.39 -21.40
C MET A 214 20.93 12.47 -20.59
N MET A 215 20.45 13.67 -20.26
CA MET A 215 19.25 13.85 -19.41
C MET A 215 18.00 13.20 -20.01
N HIS A 216 17.80 13.36 -21.32
CA HIS A 216 16.65 12.74 -22.00
C HIS A 216 16.82 11.22 -22.09
N THR A 217 18.02 10.73 -22.36
CA THR A 217 18.27 9.29 -22.47
C THR A 217 18.10 8.59 -21.12
N THR A 218 18.62 9.14 -20.01
CA THR A 218 18.44 8.53 -18.69
C THR A 218 16.97 8.51 -18.26
N ALA A 219 16.23 9.61 -18.48
CA ALA A 219 14.80 9.66 -18.21
C ALA A 219 14.01 8.67 -19.08
N TYR A 220 14.36 8.56 -20.36
CA TYR A 220 13.76 7.59 -21.28
C TYR A 220 14.03 6.15 -20.84
N VAL A 221 15.26 5.81 -20.46
CA VAL A 221 15.63 4.47 -19.98
C VAL A 221 14.81 4.12 -18.74
N LEU A 222 14.77 4.99 -17.72
CA LEU A 222 14.01 4.74 -16.49
C LEU A 222 12.52 4.49 -16.75
N ALA A 223 11.91 5.30 -17.64
CA ALA A 223 10.49 5.21 -17.93
C ALA A 223 10.13 4.04 -18.87
N ALA A 224 11.00 3.73 -19.85
CA ALA A 224 10.73 2.74 -20.90
C ALA A 224 11.19 1.32 -20.54
N ALA A 225 12.14 1.16 -19.62
CA ALA A 225 12.66 -0.13 -19.19
C ALA A 225 11.68 -0.83 -18.24
N GLN A 226 10.68 -1.50 -18.82
CA GLN A 226 9.66 -2.25 -18.07
C GLN A 226 9.63 -3.71 -18.54
N ARG A 227 9.24 -4.63 -17.67
CA ARG A 227 9.05 -6.04 -18.03
C ARG A 227 7.56 -6.32 -18.30
N PRO A 228 7.14 -6.62 -19.54
CA PRO A 228 5.75 -6.93 -19.84
C PRO A 228 5.21 -8.08 -18.98
N GLY A 229 3.96 -7.97 -18.53
CA GLY A 229 3.31 -8.94 -17.63
C GLY A 229 3.77 -8.85 -16.16
N LYS A 230 4.58 -7.86 -15.79
CA LYS A 230 4.91 -7.53 -14.39
C LYS A 230 4.33 -6.17 -14.01
N ARG A 231 4.21 -5.94 -12.69
CA ARG A 231 3.80 -4.65 -12.15
C ARG A 231 4.82 -3.59 -12.56
N GLU A 232 4.33 -2.46 -13.02
CA GLU A 232 5.16 -1.31 -13.36
C GLU A 232 5.81 -0.73 -12.12
N ALA A 233 7.13 -0.54 -12.20
CA ALA A 233 7.94 0.03 -11.14
C ALA A 233 9.16 0.72 -11.76
N MET A 234 9.60 1.81 -11.14
CA MET A 234 10.89 2.41 -11.48
C MET A 234 11.99 1.48 -10.99
N ASP A 235 12.92 1.13 -11.86
CA ASP A 235 14.06 0.31 -11.49
C ASP A 235 15.02 1.11 -10.59
N PHE A 236 15.39 0.52 -9.47
CA PHE A 236 16.19 1.19 -8.44
C PHE A 236 17.56 1.64 -8.98
N VAL A 237 18.23 0.84 -9.81
CA VAL A 237 19.56 1.16 -10.33
C VAL A 237 19.47 2.32 -11.33
N THR A 238 18.60 2.22 -12.33
CA THR A 238 18.46 3.26 -13.37
C THR A 238 17.88 4.59 -12.85
N LEU A 239 17.17 4.59 -11.71
CA LEU A 239 16.70 5.81 -11.06
C LEU A 239 17.85 6.74 -10.65
N HIS A 240 19.00 6.19 -10.25
CA HIS A 240 20.14 6.98 -9.81
C HIS A 240 20.75 7.79 -10.96
N ALA A 241 20.77 7.24 -12.18
CA ALA A 241 21.21 7.95 -13.38
C ALA A 241 20.37 9.21 -13.64
N VAL A 242 19.04 9.13 -13.50
CA VAL A 242 18.13 10.28 -13.63
C VAL A 242 18.34 11.29 -12.50
N THR A 243 18.54 10.78 -11.28
CA THR A 243 18.74 11.61 -10.09
C THR A 243 19.99 12.46 -10.22
N PHE A 244 21.12 11.87 -10.64
CA PHE A 244 22.36 12.63 -10.82
C PHE A 244 22.32 13.54 -12.06
N ALA A 245 21.73 13.07 -13.16
CA ALA A 245 21.58 13.86 -14.39
C ALA A 245 20.91 15.23 -14.16
N ALA A 246 20.01 15.33 -13.16
CA ALA A 246 19.33 16.57 -12.80
C ALA A 246 20.26 17.69 -12.29
N PHE A 247 21.48 17.37 -11.82
CA PHE A 247 22.44 18.35 -11.32
C PHE A 247 23.36 18.93 -12.40
N PHE A 248 23.42 18.35 -13.60
CA PHE A 248 24.29 18.82 -14.68
C PHE A 248 24.03 20.26 -15.13
N PRO A 249 22.79 20.77 -15.20
CA PRO A 249 22.56 22.19 -15.46
C PRO A 249 23.31 23.10 -14.48
N SER A 250 23.36 22.70 -13.20
CA SER A 250 24.08 23.43 -12.16
C SER A 250 25.60 23.32 -12.31
N ILE A 251 26.10 22.11 -12.57
CA ILE A 251 27.53 21.84 -12.78
C ILE A 251 28.05 22.64 -13.99
N ILE A 252 27.32 22.64 -15.10
CA ILE A 252 27.71 23.38 -16.31
C ILE A 252 27.66 24.90 -16.08
N ALA A 253 26.73 25.38 -15.26
CA ALA A 253 26.61 26.79 -14.90
C ALA A 253 27.75 27.31 -14.01
N GLN A 254 28.56 26.43 -13.40
CA GLN A 254 29.69 26.86 -12.57
C GLN A 254 30.80 27.49 -13.42
N GLU A 255 31.13 28.76 -13.16
CA GLU A 255 32.20 29.49 -13.87
C GLU A 255 33.61 29.04 -13.47
N TRP A 256 33.77 28.51 -12.25
CA TRP A 256 35.06 28.06 -11.73
C TRP A 256 35.49 26.68 -12.24
N LEU A 257 34.58 25.94 -12.88
CA LEU A 257 34.85 24.67 -13.56
C LEU A 257 35.25 24.95 -15.01
N SER A 258 36.38 24.37 -15.44
CA SER A 258 36.78 24.46 -16.85
C SER A 258 35.84 23.65 -17.74
N ASP A 259 35.69 24.04 -19.00
CA ASP A 259 34.86 23.29 -19.95
C ASP A 259 35.41 21.88 -20.21
N HIS A 260 36.72 21.68 -20.05
CA HIS A 260 37.35 20.37 -20.07
C HIS A 260 36.90 19.49 -18.89
N ASP A 261 36.86 20.04 -17.67
CA ASP A 261 36.41 19.29 -16.48
C ASP A 261 34.92 18.96 -16.57
N LYS A 262 34.11 19.90 -17.08
CA LYS A 262 32.68 19.66 -17.35
C LYS A 262 32.48 18.54 -18.37
N ALA A 263 33.26 18.55 -19.46
CA ALA A 263 33.22 17.51 -20.48
C ALA A 263 33.62 16.14 -19.89
N ARG A 264 34.71 16.10 -19.11
CA ARG A 264 35.18 14.87 -18.45
C ARG A 264 34.15 14.29 -17.48
N LEU A 265 33.53 15.12 -16.64
CA LEU A 265 32.47 14.70 -15.72
C LEU A 265 31.24 14.16 -16.46
N LEU A 266 30.83 14.83 -17.55
CA LEU A 266 29.72 14.40 -18.39
C LEU A 266 30.00 13.05 -19.07
N GLU A 267 31.20 12.87 -19.62
CA GLU A 267 31.63 11.60 -20.20
C GLU A 267 31.67 10.48 -19.15
N ALA A 268 32.26 10.74 -17.98
CA ALA A 268 32.32 9.76 -16.89
C ALA A 268 30.92 9.29 -16.47
N THR A 269 29.98 10.23 -16.35
CA THR A 269 28.58 9.94 -16.02
C THR A 269 27.94 9.04 -17.06
N VAL A 270 28.01 9.40 -18.34
CA VAL A 270 27.42 8.61 -19.42
C VAL A 270 28.03 7.21 -19.49
N ARG A 271 29.34 7.09 -19.26
CA ARG A 271 30.03 5.79 -19.25
C ARG A 271 29.55 4.91 -18.09
N VAL A 272 29.42 5.48 -16.89
CA VAL A 272 28.92 4.76 -15.71
C VAL A 272 27.46 4.36 -15.90
N ASP A 273 26.61 5.25 -16.38
CA ASP A 273 25.20 4.98 -16.67
C ASP A 273 25.05 3.84 -17.70
N ALA A 274 25.91 3.81 -18.72
CA ALA A 274 25.94 2.74 -19.71
C ALA A 274 26.34 1.39 -19.09
N VAL A 275 27.29 1.37 -18.17
CA VAL A 275 27.67 0.17 -17.41
C VAL A 275 26.55 -0.26 -16.44
N MET A 276 25.88 0.69 -15.77
CA MET A 276 24.73 0.38 -14.92
C MET A 276 23.57 -0.21 -15.72
N TYR A 277 23.25 0.37 -16.89
CA TYR A 277 22.26 -0.18 -17.81
C TYR A 277 22.62 -1.60 -18.27
N ALA A 278 23.88 -1.84 -18.64
CA ALA A 278 24.37 -3.19 -18.97
C ALA A 278 24.28 -4.14 -17.77
N GLY A 279 24.61 -3.67 -16.57
CA GLY A 279 24.52 -4.39 -15.31
C GLY A 279 23.08 -4.77 -14.92
N THR A 280 22.07 -4.06 -15.43
CA THR A 280 20.65 -4.45 -15.32
C THR A 280 20.20 -5.48 -16.38
N GLY A 281 21.11 -5.95 -17.23
CA GLY A 281 20.83 -6.92 -18.29
C GLY A 281 20.31 -6.29 -19.59
N CYS A 282 20.61 -5.02 -19.85
CA CYS A 282 20.19 -4.29 -21.05
C CYS A 282 18.68 -4.39 -21.33
N PRO A 283 17.81 -3.96 -20.40
CA PRO A 283 16.37 -4.16 -20.50
C PRO A 283 15.79 -3.55 -21.79
N PRO A 284 14.81 -4.21 -22.43
CA PRO A 284 14.10 -3.64 -23.57
C PRO A 284 13.40 -2.33 -23.20
N LEU A 285 13.53 -1.33 -24.07
CA LEU A 285 12.89 -0.01 -23.92
C LEU A 285 11.62 0.04 -24.78
N TYR A 286 10.47 0.29 -24.14
CA TYR A 286 9.16 0.35 -24.80
C TYR A 286 8.63 1.78 -24.90
N ALA A 287 8.89 2.45 -26.02
CA ALA A 287 8.48 3.84 -26.22
C ALA A 287 6.96 4.06 -26.13
N GLN A 288 6.15 3.11 -26.60
CA GLN A 288 4.68 3.21 -26.57
C GLN A 288 4.16 3.44 -25.14
N ARG A 289 4.83 2.89 -24.12
CA ARG A 289 4.42 3.06 -22.72
C ARG A 289 4.52 4.49 -22.22
N ILE A 290 5.38 5.30 -22.82
CA ILE A 290 5.51 6.72 -22.49
C ILE A 290 4.52 7.53 -23.32
N VAL A 291 4.43 7.24 -24.62
CA VAL A 291 3.58 7.99 -25.56
C VAL A 291 2.09 7.77 -25.27
N ASP A 292 1.71 6.55 -24.90
CA ASP A 292 0.33 6.17 -24.61
C ASP A 292 -0.03 6.34 -23.12
N TYR A 293 0.88 6.90 -22.31
CA TYR A 293 0.66 7.08 -20.88
C TYR A 293 -0.45 8.10 -20.62
N VAL A 294 -1.47 7.67 -19.87
CA VAL A 294 -2.54 8.54 -19.37
C VAL A 294 -2.33 8.81 -17.88
N PRO A 295 -2.02 10.05 -17.46
CA PRO A 295 -1.84 10.38 -16.05
C PRO A 295 -3.13 10.19 -15.26
N ARG A 296 -3.00 9.93 -13.95
CA ARG A 296 -4.15 9.75 -13.04
C ARG A 296 -5.13 10.93 -13.03
N HIS A 297 -4.62 12.13 -13.25
CA HIS A 297 -5.41 13.36 -13.38
C HIS A 297 -5.05 14.07 -14.70
N PRO A 298 -5.70 13.72 -15.83
CA PRO A 298 -5.35 14.25 -17.15
C PRO A 298 -5.61 15.75 -17.32
N SER A 299 -6.51 16.31 -16.51
CA SER A 299 -6.81 17.74 -16.46
C SER A 299 -5.75 18.58 -15.76
N ASP A 300 -4.87 17.93 -15.00
CA ASP A 300 -3.99 18.61 -14.07
C ASP A 300 -2.68 18.97 -14.77
N GLY A 301 -2.29 20.23 -14.65
CA GLY A 301 -1.05 20.72 -15.21
C GLY A 301 0.15 20.37 -14.32
N TRP A 302 1.31 20.88 -14.73
CA TRP A 302 2.54 20.84 -13.93
C TRP A 302 2.37 21.40 -12.50
N PRO A 303 1.66 22.52 -12.25
CA PRO A 303 1.51 23.06 -10.90
C PRO A 303 0.81 22.11 -9.93
N GLU A 304 -0.29 21.49 -10.34
CA GLU A 304 -1.02 20.51 -9.54
C GLU A 304 -0.20 19.25 -9.31
N LEU A 305 0.57 18.81 -10.32
CA LEU A 305 1.50 17.69 -10.17
C LEU A 305 2.58 17.99 -9.13
N PHE A 306 3.21 19.17 -9.19
CA PHE A 306 4.22 19.56 -8.21
C PHE A 306 3.63 19.68 -6.81
N LYS A 307 2.43 20.25 -6.67
CA LYS A 307 1.74 20.33 -5.38
C LYS A 307 1.50 18.94 -4.76
N ARG A 308 1.11 17.95 -5.56
CA ARG A 308 0.97 16.55 -5.10
C ARG A 308 2.29 15.92 -4.71
N ALA A 309 3.37 16.22 -5.43
CA ALA A 309 4.71 15.72 -5.10
C ALA A 309 5.26 16.36 -3.81
N ILE A 310 4.83 17.57 -3.46
CA ILE A 310 5.19 18.28 -2.23
C ILE A 310 4.40 17.74 -1.03
N ILE A 311 3.08 17.52 -1.19
CA ILE A 311 2.17 17.12 -0.11
C ILE A 311 1.70 15.68 -0.33
N TYR A 312 2.57 14.70 -0.06
CA TYR A 312 2.25 13.27 -0.14
C TYR A 312 2.24 12.65 1.26
N ARG A 313 1.14 12.01 1.66
CA ARG A 313 1.00 11.28 2.93
C ARG A 313 0.57 9.84 2.63
N ASP A 314 1.32 8.86 3.14
CA ASP A 314 1.08 7.44 2.90
C ASP A 314 0.01 6.90 3.87
N GLU A 315 -1.10 6.37 3.34
CA GLU A 315 -2.25 5.94 4.15
C GLU A 315 -2.23 4.43 4.51
N GLY A 316 -1.35 3.63 3.90
CA GLY A 316 -1.33 2.17 4.08
C GLY A 316 -0.04 1.63 4.71
N HIS A 317 1.08 2.29 4.46
CA HIS A 317 2.35 1.92 5.08
C HIS A 317 2.48 2.46 6.51
N ALA A 318 1.60 3.37 6.95
CA ALA A 318 1.70 3.99 8.27
C ALA A 318 1.70 2.96 9.43
N VAL A 319 0.82 1.94 9.40
CA VAL A 319 0.80 0.89 10.44
C VAL A 319 2.00 -0.04 10.32
N ALA A 320 2.34 -0.42 9.08
CA ALA A 320 3.45 -1.31 8.80
C ALA A 320 4.78 -0.68 9.25
N HIS A 321 4.95 0.60 8.94
CA HIS A 321 6.10 1.41 9.29
C HIS A 321 6.18 1.70 10.80
N ASP A 322 5.11 2.22 11.42
CA ASP A 322 5.08 2.54 12.87
C ASP A 322 5.40 1.33 13.76
N LEU A 323 5.12 0.11 13.28
CA LEU A 323 5.31 -1.13 14.03
C LEU A 323 6.44 -1.99 13.44
N HIS A 324 7.29 -1.41 12.57
CA HIS A 324 8.45 -2.04 11.94
C HIS A 324 8.13 -3.43 11.34
N THR A 325 7.11 -3.48 10.49
CA THR A 325 6.59 -4.70 9.88
C THR A 325 6.24 -4.47 8.41
N THR A 326 5.75 -5.50 7.72
CA THR A 326 5.35 -5.39 6.31
C THR A 326 3.84 -5.13 6.20
N PRO A 327 3.37 -4.50 5.10
CA PRO A 327 1.94 -4.34 4.84
C PRO A 327 1.17 -5.67 4.89
N THR A 328 1.82 -6.76 4.46
CA THR A 328 1.25 -8.12 4.53
C THR A 328 0.95 -8.54 5.97
N VAL A 329 1.88 -8.33 6.91
CA VAL A 329 1.66 -8.68 8.32
C VAL A 329 0.67 -7.72 8.97
N ALA A 330 0.70 -6.42 8.63
CA ALA A 330 -0.30 -5.46 9.11
C ALA A 330 -1.73 -5.88 8.73
N ASN A 331 -1.93 -6.39 7.50
CA ASN A 331 -3.21 -6.90 7.01
C ASN A 331 -3.70 -8.17 7.75
N LEU A 332 -2.80 -8.97 8.34
CA LEU A 332 -3.20 -10.11 9.18
C LEU A 332 -3.99 -9.67 10.42
N SER A 333 -3.77 -8.46 10.92
CA SER A 333 -4.53 -7.93 12.07
C SER A 333 -6.03 -7.85 11.79
N LEU A 334 -6.41 -7.49 10.56
CA LEU A 334 -7.81 -7.43 10.12
C LEU A 334 -8.38 -8.85 9.92
N ALA A 335 -7.60 -9.73 9.26
CA ALA A 335 -8.02 -11.10 9.01
C ALA A 335 -8.29 -11.88 10.31
N PHE A 336 -7.37 -11.80 11.28
CA PHE A 336 -7.55 -12.48 12.56
C PHE A 336 -8.63 -11.84 13.45
N TYR A 337 -8.88 -10.53 13.33
CA TYR A 337 -10.05 -9.89 13.95
C TYR A 337 -11.36 -10.51 13.45
N MET A 338 -11.50 -10.68 12.13
CA MET A 338 -12.68 -11.32 11.52
C MET A 338 -12.81 -12.79 11.93
N LEU A 339 -11.68 -13.51 12.02
CA LEU A 339 -11.66 -14.89 12.49
C LEU A 339 -12.16 -14.99 13.94
N ALA A 340 -11.68 -14.13 14.83
CA ALA A 340 -12.14 -14.07 16.22
C ALA A 340 -13.65 -13.80 16.31
N MET A 341 -14.17 -12.92 15.45
CA MET A 341 -15.61 -12.66 15.31
C MET A 341 -16.41 -13.86 14.78
N ALA A 342 -15.78 -14.84 14.13
CA ALA A 342 -16.45 -16.04 13.66
C ALA A 342 -16.79 -17.01 14.80
N PHE A 343 -15.82 -17.28 15.69
CA PHE A 343 -15.97 -18.29 16.75
C PHE A 343 -16.66 -17.76 18.00
N SER A 344 -16.35 -16.51 18.38
CA SER A 344 -16.81 -15.92 19.64
C SER A 344 -18.34 -15.82 19.82
N PRO A 345 -19.18 -15.62 18.77
CA PRO A 345 -20.64 -15.59 18.92
C PRO A 345 -21.25 -16.84 19.55
N MET A 346 -20.63 -18.02 19.37
CA MET A 346 -21.09 -19.27 19.96
C MET A 346 -20.98 -19.24 21.49
N TRP A 347 -19.87 -18.69 21.99
CA TRP A 347 -19.59 -18.58 23.42
C TRP A 347 -20.50 -17.53 24.06
N TRP A 348 -20.66 -16.37 23.39
CA TRP A 348 -21.58 -15.33 23.84
C TRP A 348 -23.04 -15.78 23.82
N SER A 349 -23.45 -16.59 22.84
CA SER A 349 -24.79 -17.18 22.81
C SER A 349 -25.05 -18.03 24.05
N ALA A 350 -24.17 -19.01 24.34
CA ALA A 350 -24.29 -19.88 25.51
C ALA A 350 -24.29 -19.10 26.83
N LEU A 351 -23.42 -18.08 26.94
CA LEU A 351 -23.36 -17.23 28.13
C LEU A 351 -24.66 -16.45 28.33
N SER A 352 -25.25 -15.95 27.23
CA SER A 352 -26.48 -15.15 27.27
C SER A 352 -27.72 -15.97 27.60
N GLU A 353 -27.74 -17.26 27.25
CA GLU A 353 -28.81 -18.18 27.64
C GLU A 353 -28.72 -18.52 29.15
N LYS A 354 -27.51 -18.57 29.73
CA LYS A 354 -27.28 -18.91 31.14
C LYS A 354 -27.42 -17.71 32.10
N HIS A 355 -26.79 -16.58 31.78
CA HIS A 355 -26.64 -15.44 32.70
C HIS A 355 -27.47 -14.21 32.33
N GLY A 356 -28.29 -14.29 31.27
CA GLY A 356 -29.10 -13.18 30.79
C GLY A 356 -28.43 -12.38 29.67
N ARG A 357 -29.24 -11.64 28.91
CA ARG A 357 -28.79 -10.87 27.75
C ARG A 357 -28.02 -9.63 28.19
N ARG A 358 -28.53 -8.91 29.20
CA ARG A 358 -27.92 -7.65 29.66
C ARG A 358 -26.52 -7.88 30.23
N THR A 359 -26.36 -8.87 31.11
CA THR A 359 -25.06 -9.25 31.69
C THR A 359 -24.05 -9.58 30.60
N THR A 360 -24.48 -10.28 29.54
CA THR A 360 -23.63 -10.64 28.41
C THR A 360 -23.12 -9.42 27.65
N TYR A 361 -24.00 -8.46 27.35
CA TYR A 361 -23.60 -7.22 26.68
C TYR A 361 -22.64 -6.39 27.53
N LEU A 362 -22.92 -6.21 28.82
CA LEU A 362 -22.07 -5.44 29.73
C LEU A 362 -20.65 -6.03 29.81
N LEU A 363 -20.54 -7.35 29.96
CA LEU A 363 -19.23 -8.03 30.00
C LEU A 363 -18.50 -7.88 28.66
N SER A 364 -19.17 -8.14 27.56
CA SER A 364 -18.60 -8.06 26.22
C SER A 364 -18.10 -6.65 25.87
N PHE A 365 -18.90 -5.60 26.10
CA PHE A 365 -18.50 -4.23 25.78
C PHE A 365 -17.43 -3.70 26.74
N SER A 366 -17.41 -4.16 27.99
CA SER A 366 -16.32 -3.82 28.93
C SER A 366 -14.99 -4.41 28.44
N LEU A 367 -14.99 -5.68 28.02
CA LEU A 367 -13.80 -6.33 27.43
C LEU A 367 -13.39 -5.66 26.12
N PHE A 368 -14.35 -5.35 25.24
CA PHE A 368 -14.08 -4.62 23.99
C PHE A 368 -13.36 -3.30 24.28
N LEU A 369 -13.85 -2.50 25.22
CA LEU A 369 -13.23 -1.22 25.57
C LEU A 369 -11.80 -1.37 26.07
N ILE A 370 -11.55 -2.34 26.97
CA ILE A 370 -10.20 -2.62 27.47
C ILE A 370 -9.27 -3.01 26.33
N PHE A 371 -9.67 -3.97 25.49
CA PHE A 371 -8.82 -4.45 24.40
C PHE A 371 -8.64 -3.43 23.28
N SER A 372 -9.63 -2.59 23.00
CA SER A 372 -9.53 -1.49 22.03
C SER A 372 -8.62 -0.36 22.54
N CYS A 373 -8.66 -0.02 23.84
CA CYS A 373 -7.67 0.87 24.45
C CYS A 373 -6.25 0.34 24.26
N ILE A 374 -6.03 -0.94 24.59
CA ILE A 374 -4.70 -1.56 24.48
C ILE A 374 -4.25 -1.63 23.01
N SER A 375 -5.17 -1.89 22.08
CA SER A 375 -4.88 -1.85 20.64
C SER A 375 -4.45 -0.45 20.18
N ALA A 376 -5.07 0.61 20.71
CA ALA A 376 -4.74 2.00 20.34
C ALA A 376 -3.31 2.39 20.78
N VAL A 377 -2.87 1.89 21.94
CA VAL A 377 -1.53 2.15 22.51
C VAL A 377 -0.49 1.08 22.12
N SER A 378 -0.77 0.24 21.12
CA SER A 378 0.11 -0.88 20.76
C SER A 378 1.49 -0.41 20.28
N VAL A 379 2.55 -0.98 20.87
CA VAL A 379 3.96 -0.62 20.57
C VAL A 379 4.63 -1.52 19.53
N ASN A 380 4.05 -2.69 19.23
CA ASN A 380 4.53 -3.60 18.20
C ASN A 380 3.36 -4.32 17.51
N ILE A 381 3.64 -4.95 16.37
CA ILE A 381 2.61 -5.63 15.56
C ILE A 381 1.98 -6.83 16.28
N ALA A 382 2.74 -7.57 17.09
CA ALA A 382 2.22 -8.72 17.82
C ALA A 382 1.18 -8.29 18.86
N MET A 383 1.45 -7.21 19.60
CA MET A 383 0.50 -6.60 20.53
C MET A 383 -0.76 -6.12 19.79
N LEU A 384 -0.60 -5.42 18.67
CA LEU A 384 -1.75 -4.97 17.88
C LEU A 384 -2.62 -6.15 17.43
N ILE A 385 -2.02 -7.21 16.85
CA ILE A 385 -2.74 -8.39 16.38
C ILE A 385 -3.44 -9.10 17.55
N ALA A 386 -2.75 -9.34 18.66
CA ALA A 386 -3.32 -10.04 19.82
C ALA A 386 -4.54 -9.31 20.39
N PHE A 387 -4.44 -7.99 20.59
CA PHE A 387 -5.55 -7.21 21.15
C PHE A 387 -6.65 -6.90 20.13
N ARG A 388 -6.34 -6.91 18.82
CA ARG A 388 -7.35 -6.95 17.76
C ARG A 388 -8.15 -8.25 17.79
N ILE A 389 -7.50 -9.40 17.95
CA ILE A 389 -8.20 -10.70 18.11
C ILE A 389 -9.14 -10.66 19.32
N LEU A 390 -8.63 -10.20 20.47
CA LEU A 390 -9.42 -10.13 21.70
C LEU A 390 -10.58 -9.13 21.61
N SER A 391 -10.36 -7.94 21.04
CA SER A 391 -11.43 -6.95 20.82
C SER A 391 -12.46 -7.42 19.80
N GLY A 392 -12.05 -8.07 18.71
CA GLY A 392 -12.97 -8.68 17.74
C GLY A 392 -13.84 -9.76 18.36
N GLY A 393 -13.23 -10.64 19.15
CA GLY A 393 -13.97 -11.65 19.91
C GLY A 393 -14.94 -11.04 20.92
N ALA A 394 -14.52 -9.98 21.63
CA ALA A 394 -15.37 -9.26 22.56
C ALA A 394 -16.57 -8.60 21.88
N ALA A 395 -16.37 -7.88 20.76
CA ALA A 395 -17.43 -7.20 20.02
C ALA A 395 -18.46 -8.14 19.38
N ALA A 396 -18.14 -9.43 19.22
CA ALA A 396 -18.97 -10.40 18.51
C ALA A 396 -20.30 -10.75 19.20
N SER A 397 -20.48 -10.39 20.48
CA SER A 397 -21.68 -10.70 21.26
C SER A 397 -22.96 -10.14 20.62
N VAL A 398 -22.90 -8.93 20.05
CA VAL A 398 -24.06 -8.25 19.46
C VAL A 398 -24.60 -9.01 18.25
N GLN A 399 -23.74 -9.73 17.53
CA GLN A 399 -24.15 -10.48 16.35
C GLN A 399 -25.06 -11.67 16.68
N SER A 400 -24.82 -12.39 17.79
CA SER A 400 -25.65 -13.54 18.18
C SER A 400 -26.72 -13.18 19.20
N VAL A 401 -26.38 -12.37 20.20
CA VAL A 401 -27.28 -12.03 21.31
C VAL A 401 -28.31 -10.98 20.88
N GLY A 402 -27.97 -10.09 19.93
CA GLY A 402 -28.84 -9.02 19.41
C GLY A 402 -30.14 -9.55 18.81
N ALA A 403 -30.02 -10.45 17.84
CA ALA A 403 -31.17 -11.10 17.22
C ALA A 403 -32.00 -11.90 18.24
N GLY A 404 -31.35 -12.57 19.20
CA GLY A 404 -32.03 -13.26 20.30
C GLY A 404 -32.88 -12.30 21.15
N THR A 405 -32.33 -11.13 21.48
CA THR A 405 -33.01 -10.08 22.26
C THR A 405 -34.28 -9.59 21.55
N ILE A 406 -34.21 -9.38 20.23
CA ILE A 406 -35.38 -8.99 19.42
C ILE A 406 -36.42 -10.11 19.38
N ALA A 407 -35.98 -11.37 19.24
CA ALA A 407 -36.89 -12.52 19.22
C ALA A 407 -37.60 -12.76 20.57
N ASP A 408 -36.95 -12.38 21.68
CA ASP A 408 -37.51 -12.46 23.04
C ASP A 408 -38.59 -11.37 23.28
N ILE A 409 -38.47 -10.20 22.63
CA ILE A 409 -39.41 -9.07 22.79
C ILE A 409 -40.59 -9.13 21.81
N TRP A 410 -40.36 -9.58 20.57
CA TRP A 410 -41.35 -9.45 19.48
C TRP A 410 -41.98 -10.79 19.07
N GLU A 411 -43.32 -10.78 18.96
CA GLU A 411 -44.10 -11.91 18.45
C GLU A 411 -43.74 -12.26 16.99
N PRO A 412 -43.80 -13.55 16.59
CA PRO A 412 -43.45 -14.00 15.23
C PRO A 412 -44.15 -13.22 14.10
N LYS A 413 -45.42 -12.83 14.29
CA LYS A 413 -46.24 -12.13 13.29
C LYS A 413 -45.69 -10.78 12.81
N VAL A 414 -44.88 -10.10 13.64
CA VAL A 414 -44.30 -8.77 13.37
C VAL A 414 -42.78 -8.77 13.52
N ARG A 415 -42.19 -9.96 13.71
CA ARG A 415 -40.76 -10.12 13.98
C ARG A 415 -39.91 -9.72 12.79
N GLY A 416 -40.38 -9.94 11.56
CA GLY A 416 -39.68 -9.52 10.35
C GLY A 416 -39.45 -8.00 10.33
N ARG A 417 -40.49 -7.21 10.65
CA ARG A 417 -40.36 -5.75 10.80
C ARG A 417 -39.34 -5.33 11.86
N ALA A 418 -39.34 -5.97 13.03
CA ALA A 418 -38.42 -5.62 14.12
C ALA A 418 -36.97 -5.99 13.77
N MET A 419 -36.75 -7.18 13.20
CA MET A 419 -35.45 -7.60 12.69
C MET A 419 -34.93 -6.69 11.58
N GLY A 420 -35.81 -6.24 10.68
CA GLY A 420 -35.47 -5.28 9.63
C GLY A 420 -34.77 -4.05 10.20
N ILE A 421 -35.39 -3.37 11.18
CA ILE A 421 -34.84 -2.19 11.85
C ILE A 421 -33.53 -2.51 12.59
N PHE A 422 -33.47 -3.64 13.30
CA PHE A 422 -32.26 -4.07 14.00
C PHE A 422 -31.05 -4.21 13.06
N PHE A 423 -31.24 -4.81 11.89
CA PHE A 423 -30.17 -5.03 10.92
C PHE A 423 -29.71 -3.75 10.20
N LEU A 424 -30.40 -2.62 10.36
CA LEU A 424 -29.96 -1.33 9.83
C LEU A 424 -28.55 -0.99 10.34
N GLY A 425 -28.30 -1.17 11.64
CA GLY A 425 -27.01 -0.83 12.26
C GLY A 425 -25.84 -1.64 11.69
N PRO A 426 -25.85 -2.98 11.80
CA PRO A 426 -24.76 -3.82 11.31
C PRO A 426 -24.45 -3.68 9.81
N LEU A 427 -25.44 -3.34 8.99
CA LEU A 427 -25.26 -3.27 7.53
C LEU A 427 -24.97 -1.86 7.02
N CYS A 428 -25.42 -0.81 7.71
CA CYS A 428 -24.96 0.55 7.42
C CYS A 428 -23.56 0.84 7.99
N GLY A 429 -23.10 0.06 8.98
CA GLY A 429 -21.77 0.18 9.57
C GLY A 429 -20.62 0.18 8.54
N PRO A 430 -20.52 -0.83 7.65
CA PRO A 430 -19.54 -0.86 6.56
C PRO A 430 -19.61 0.33 5.59
N GLY A 431 -20.75 1.02 5.51
CA GLY A 431 -20.91 2.24 4.72
C GLY A 431 -20.30 3.48 5.35
N LEU A 432 -20.52 3.62 6.66
CA LEU A 432 -20.08 4.79 7.43
C LEU A 432 -18.62 4.67 7.87
N ALA A 433 -18.15 3.44 8.10
CA ALA A 433 -16.81 3.19 8.62
C ALA A 433 -15.68 3.72 7.70
N PRO A 434 -15.70 3.52 6.36
CA PRO A 434 -14.68 4.08 5.47
C PRO A 434 -14.70 5.61 5.42
N VAL A 435 -15.89 6.23 5.49
CA VAL A 435 -16.01 7.70 5.50
C VAL A 435 -15.35 8.29 6.75
N ILE A 436 -15.71 7.76 7.93
CA ILE A 436 -15.16 8.22 9.21
C ILE A 436 -13.68 7.85 9.32
N GLY A 437 -13.32 6.61 8.94
CA GLY A 437 -11.96 6.11 9.00
C GLY A 437 -11.00 6.86 8.08
N GLY A 438 -11.43 7.15 6.85
CA GLY A 438 -10.68 7.95 5.89
C GLY A 438 -10.46 9.38 6.40
N ALA A 439 -11.51 10.04 6.89
CA ALA A 439 -11.39 11.39 7.46
C ALA A 439 -10.45 11.44 8.68
N LEU A 440 -10.56 10.47 9.60
CA LEU A 440 -9.71 10.37 10.78
C LEU A 440 -8.24 10.11 10.43
N THR A 441 -8.00 9.20 9.48
CA THR A 441 -6.63 8.82 9.08
C THR A 441 -5.94 9.94 8.32
N GLN A 442 -6.67 10.67 7.45
CA GLN A 442 -6.14 11.82 6.72
C GLN A 442 -5.81 13.01 7.62
N ALA A 443 -6.68 13.32 8.59
CA ALA A 443 -6.53 14.50 9.44
C ALA A 443 -5.60 14.29 10.63
N LEU A 444 -5.51 13.06 11.16
CA LEU A 444 -4.76 12.74 12.38
C LEU A 444 -3.71 11.66 12.10
N HIS A 445 -3.87 10.49 12.71
CA HIS A 445 -2.98 9.34 12.58
C HIS A 445 -3.80 8.05 12.55
N TRP A 446 -3.27 6.93 12.07
CA TRP A 446 -4.04 5.67 11.99
C TRP A 446 -4.59 5.21 13.35
N ARG A 447 -3.89 5.54 14.45
CA ARG A 447 -4.32 5.25 15.83
C ARG A 447 -5.62 5.94 16.23
N SER A 448 -5.95 7.07 15.60
CA SER A 448 -7.19 7.81 15.87
C SER A 448 -8.43 6.96 15.56
N THR A 449 -8.37 6.07 14.57
CA THR A 449 -9.46 5.12 14.26
C THR A 449 -9.75 4.19 15.44
N LEU A 450 -8.72 3.75 16.16
CA LEU A 450 -8.87 2.90 17.35
C LEU A 450 -9.40 3.67 18.54
N TRP A 451 -8.93 4.90 18.77
CA TRP A 451 -9.48 5.77 19.80
C TRP A 451 -10.95 6.10 19.56
N PHE A 452 -11.33 6.34 18.31
CA PHE A 452 -12.73 6.54 17.94
C PHE A 452 -13.59 5.32 18.30
N LEU A 453 -13.13 4.11 17.96
CA LEU A 453 -13.82 2.87 18.32
C LEU A 453 -13.93 2.67 19.83
N THR A 454 -12.89 3.01 20.58
CA THR A 454 -12.89 2.97 22.05
C THR A 454 -13.94 3.92 22.63
N ILE A 455 -13.97 5.18 22.17
CA ILE A 455 -14.93 6.19 22.63
C ILE A 455 -16.35 5.75 22.29
N PHE A 456 -16.58 5.32 21.04
CA PHE A 456 -17.88 4.82 20.59
C PHE A 456 -18.34 3.61 21.41
N GLY A 457 -17.45 2.65 21.67
CA GLY A 457 -17.71 1.50 22.54
C GLY A 457 -18.06 1.89 23.98
N GLY A 458 -17.38 2.91 24.52
CA GLY A 458 -17.66 3.45 25.86
C GLY A 458 -19.03 4.10 25.96
N VAL A 459 -19.40 4.90 24.96
CA VAL A 459 -20.76 5.47 24.86
C VAL A 459 -21.80 4.35 24.78
N MET A 460 -21.58 3.32 23.96
CA MET A 460 -22.50 2.18 23.88
C MET A 460 -22.61 1.42 25.20
N LEU A 461 -21.50 1.20 25.92
CA LEU A 461 -21.50 0.55 27.23
C LEU A 461 -22.35 1.32 28.25
N ILE A 462 -22.21 2.66 28.28
CA ILE A 462 -23.02 3.53 29.14
C ILE A 462 -24.50 3.43 28.79
N LEU A 463 -24.84 3.46 27.49
CA LEU A 463 -26.23 3.32 27.05
C LEU A 463 -26.82 1.95 27.39
N ILE A 464 -26.07 0.87 27.22
CA ILE A 464 -26.51 -0.48 27.60
C ILE A 464 -26.74 -0.56 29.11
N PHE A 465 -25.85 0.04 29.90
CA PHE A 465 -25.96 0.07 31.35
C PHE A 465 -27.22 0.80 31.81
N LEU A 466 -27.53 1.96 31.23
CA LEU A 466 -28.65 2.81 31.64
C LEU A 466 -30.00 2.39 31.03
N CYS A 467 -30.02 1.96 29.75
CA CYS A 467 -31.25 1.86 28.98
C CYS A 467 -31.70 0.42 28.69
N LEU A 468 -30.85 -0.60 28.84
CA LEU A 468 -31.20 -1.97 28.50
C LEU A 468 -31.59 -2.78 29.75
N PRO A 469 -32.90 -3.05 29.98
CA PRO A 469 -33.34 -3.96 31.04
C PRO A 469 -33.02 -5.43 30.69
N GLU A 470 -33.04 -6.32 31.69
CA GLU A 470 -32.85 -7.76 31.44
C GLU A 470 -34.08 -8.35 30.74
N THR A 471 -33.86 -9.14 29.67
CA THR A 471 -34.94 -9.58 28.76
C THR A 471 -35.21 -11.09 28.79
N VAL A 472 -34.44 -11.89 29.54
CA VAL A 472 -34.63 -13.36 29.60
C VAL A 472 -35.24 -13.82 30.94
N ALA A 473 -36.22 -14.73 30.84
CA ALA A 473 -36.65 -15.59 31.95
C ALA A 473 -35.62 -16.72 32.17
N ARG A 474 -35.01 -16.80 33.36
CA ARG A 474 -34.03 -17.84 33.75
C ARG A 474 -34.48 -19.24 33.34
N ARG A 475 -33.62 -20.00 32.64
CA ARG A 475 -33.83 -21.41 32.30
C ARG A 475 -32.54 -22.21 32.38
N GLU A 476 -32.65 -23.50 32.70
CA GLU A 476 -31.51 -24.41 32.78
C GLU A 476 -30.98 -24.79 31.39
N PRO A 477 -29.67 -24.68 31.14
CA PRO A 477 -29.09 -25.04 29.85
C PRO A 477 -28.95 -26.57 29.72
N LYS A 478 -29.42 -27.15 28.62
CA LYS A 478 -28.98 -28.47 28.16
C LYS A 478 -27.81 -28.29 27.18
N PRO A 479 -26.65 -28.93 27.39
CA PRO A 479 -25.54 -28.86 26.47
C PRO A 479 -25.87 -29.72 25.24
N ASP A 480 -26.36 -29.09 24.19
CA ASP A 480 -26.64 -29.76 22.92
C ASP A 480 -25.78 -29.12 21.83
N GLU A 481 -25.20 -29.96 20.97
CA GLU A 481 -24.29 -29.56 19.90
C GLU A 481 -24.95 -28.54 18.95
N VAL A 482 -24.53 -27.27 19.02
CA VAL A 482 -24.99 -26.20 18.10
C VAL A 482 -24.78 -26.61 16.63
N LEU A 483 -23.76 -27.42 16.37
CA LEU A 483 -23.46 -28.00 15.05
C LEU A 483 -24.53 -29.01 14.58
N ALA A 484 -25.23 -29.70 15.49
CA ALA A 484 -26.29 -30.64 15.13
C ALA A 484 -27.49 -29.95 14.46
N LEU A 485 -27.64 -28.62 14.61
CA LEU A 485 -28.64 -27.84 13.86
C LEU A 485 -28.39 -27.88 12.34
N LEU A 486 -27.16 -28.15 11.90
CA LEU A 486 -26.83 -28.35 10.48
C LEU A 486 -27.34 -29.68 9.94
N GLN A 487 -27.94 -30.56 10.73
CA GLN A 487 -28.55 -31.79 10.22
C GLN A 487 -29.91 -31.54 9.56
N TYR A 488 -30.52 -30.38 9.79
CA TYR A 488 -31.82 -30.01 9.23
C TYR A 488 -31.67 -29.29 7.88
N PRO A 489 -32.17 -29.84 6.75
CA PRO A 489 -31.98 -29.26 5.43
C PRO A 489 -32.44 -27.79 5.28
N PRO A 490 -33.57 -27.33 5.87
CA PRO A 490 -33.97 -25.92 5.78
C PRO A 490 -33.00 -24.95 6.46
N ILE A 491 -32.37 -25.38 7.56
CA ILE A 491 -31.37 -24.58 8.28
C ILE A 491 -30.09 -24.49 7.45
N ILE A 492 -29.63 -25.60 6.87
CA ILE A 492 -28.46 -25.63 5.98
C ILE A 492 -28.64 -24.63 4.83
N VAL A 493 -29.76 -24.68 4.13
CA VAL A 493 -30.03 -23.79 2.98
C VAL A 493 -30.04 -22.33 3.40
N ALA A 494 -30.69 -22.00 4.52
CA ALA A 494 -30.72 -20.63 5.04
C ALA A 494 -29.31 -20.15 5.42
N VAL A 495 -28.53 -20.96 6.12
CA VAL A 495 -27.18 -20.62 6.57
C VAL A 495 -26.22 -20.44 5.39
N TRP A 496 -26.23 -21.34 4.39
CA TRP A 496 -25.36 -21.22 3.21
C TRP A 496 -25.72 -20.02 2.35
N THR A 497 -27.01 -19.76 2.12
CA THR A 497 -27.46 -18.57 1.39
C THR A 497 -26.97 -17.30 2.10
N GLY A 498 -26.98 -17.30 3.43
CA GLY A 498 -26.48 -16.21 4.24
C GLY A 498 -24.96 -16.04 4.12
N ALA A 499 -24.22 -17.14 4.27
CA ALA A 499 -22.76 -17.13 4.15
C ALA A 499 -22.30 -16.61 2.78
N ILE A 500 -22.92 -17.08 1.69
CA ILE A 500 -22.60 -16.62 0.33
C ILE A 500 -22.87 -15.13 0.19
N SER A 501 -24.05 -14.65 0.60
CA SER A 501 -24.43 -13.22 0.51
C SER A 501 -23.46 -12.33 1.28
N PHE A 502 -23.05 -12.74 2.48
CA PHE A 502 -22.10 -11.99 3.29
C PHE A 502 -20.68 -11.99 2.69
N PHE A 503 -20.21 -13.13 2.18
CA PHE A 503 -18.92 -13.22 1.49
C PHE A 503 -18.82 -12.28 0.30
N THR A 504 -19.83 -12.31 -0.56
CA THR A 504 -19.89 -11.47 -1.77
C THR A 504 -20.07 -9.98 -1.44
N MET A 505 -20.74 -9.62 -0.33
CA MET A 505 -20.70 -8.25 0.21
C MET A 505 -19.27 -7.81 0.55
N PHE A 506 -18.48 -8.67 1.21
CA PHE A 506 -17.08 -8.37 1.51
C PHE A 506 -16.23 -8.26 0.24
N VAL A 507 -16.42 -9.15 -0.73
CA VAL A 507 -15.73 -9.07 -2.03
C VAL A 507 -16.05 -7.74 -2.73
N LEU A 508 -17.32 -7.32 -2.76
CA LEU A 508 -17.70 -6.03 -3.33
C LEU A 508 -17.04 -4.87 -2.59
N ASN A 509 -17.04 -4.88 -1.25
CA ASN A 509 -16.41 -3.83 -0.46
C ASN A 509 -14.91 -3.71 -0.78
N VAL A 510 -14.17 -4.82 -0.80
CA VAL A 510 -12.74 -4.79 -1.17
C VAL A 510 -12.55 -4.30 -2.61
N SER A 511 -13.41 -4.73 -3.53
CA SER A 511 -13.39 -4.29 -4.94
C SER A 511 -13.67 -2.79 -5.08
N LEU A 512 -14.61 -2.23 -4.31
CA LEU A 512 -14.90 -0.79 -4.33
C LEU A 512 -13.67 0.02 -3.93
N GLN A 513 -12.96 -0.41 -2.87
CA GLN A 513 -11.71 0.23 -2.47
C GLN A 513 -10.69 0.21 -3.62
N SER A 514 -10.38 -0.97 -4.16
CA SER A 514 -9.28 -1.10 -5.11
C SER A 514 -9.56 -0.51 -6.49
N ASN A 515 -10.81 -0.58 -6.97
CA ASN A 515 -11.15 -0.15 -8.34
C ASN A 515 -11.40 1.35 -8.46
N PHE A 516 -11.94 2.00 -7.43
CA PHE A 516 -12.14 3.44 -7.47
C PHE A 516 -10.87 4.24 -7.18
N GLU A 517 -9.90 3.66 -6.45
CA GLU A 517 -8.57 4.26 -6.28
C GLU A 517 -7.70 4.18 -7.54
N LYS A 518 -7.97 3.20 -8.43
CA LYS A 518 -7.22 2.99 -9.68
C LYS A 518 -7.85 3.78 -10.84
N ALA A 519 -7.09 3.88 -11.93
CA ALA A 519 -7.62 4.39 -13.20
C ALA A 519 -8.79 3.51 -13.68
N PRO A 520 -9.86 4.10 -14.27
CA PRO A 520 -9.98 5.49 -14.73
C PRO A 520 -10.48 6.49 -13.68
N TYR A 521 -10.89 6.05 -12.49
CA TYR A 521 -11.58 6.91 -11.51
C TYR A 521 -10.61 7.75 -10.66
N ASN A 522 -9.51 7.16 -10.18
CA ASN A 522 -8.48 7.83 -9.39
C ASN A 522 -9.03 8.64 -8.19
N PHE A 523 -10.01 8.09 -7.49
CA PHE A 523 -10.63 8.73 -6.32
C PHE A 523 -9.70 8.73 -5.11
N SER A 524 -9.71 9.81 -4.34
CA SER A 524 -9.07 9.88 -3.03
C SER A 524 -9.82 9.00 -2.01
N SER A 525 -9.17 8.64 -0.90
CA SER A 525 -9.76 7.78 0.13
C SER A 525 -11.10 8.30 0.69
N LEU A 526 -11.26 9.63 0.76
CA LEU A 526 -12.53 10.25 1.14
C LEU A 526 -13.62 10.02 0.08
N LEU A 527 -13.31 10.23 -1.20
CA LEU A 527 -14.25 9.99 -2.31
C LEU A 527 -14.61 8.51 -2.42
N VAL A 528 -13.64 7.61 -2.25
CA VAL A 528 -13.87 6.17 -2.15
C VAL A 528 -14.82 5.87 -0.99
N GLY A 529 -14.58 6.46 0.18
CA GLY A 529 -15.48 6.38 1.33
C GLY A 529 -16.92 6.79 1.00
N LEU A 530 -17.12 7.86 0.21
CA LEU A 530 -18.45 8.29 -0.23
C LEU A 530 -19.13 7.28 -1.16
N VAL A 531 -18.38 6.53 -1.98
CA VAL A 531 -18.94 5.48 -2.85
C VAL A 531 -19.59 4.35 -2.02
N TYR A 532 -19.07 4.04 -0.83
CA TYR A 532 -19.70 3.07 0.09
C TYR A 532 -21.08 3.50 0.60
N LEU A 533 -21.46 4.77 0.46
CA LEU A 533 -22.83 5.21 0.77
C LEU A 533 -23.85 4.64 -0.24
N ALA A 534 -23.44 4.36 -1.48
CA ALA A 534 -24.34 3.80 -2.49
C ALA A 534 -24.94 2.44 -2.08
N PRO A 535 -24.16 1.37 -1.78
CA PRO A 535 -24.75 0.12 -1.28
C PRO A 535 -25.48 0.32 0.05
N THR A 536 -25.05 1.28 0.87
CA THR A 536 -25.67 1.62 2.16
C THR A 536 -27.08 2.15 2.03
N ILE A 537 -27.37 2.97 1.01
CA ILE A 537 -28.74 3.41 0.69
C ILE A 537 -29.63 2.20 0.39
N GLY A 538 -29.11 1.21 -0.36
CA GLY A 538 -29.80 -0.04 -0.61
C GLY A 538 -30.09 -0.84 0.67
N TYR A 539 -29.09 -0.99 1.54
CA TYR A 539 -29.28 -1.63 2.85
C TYR A 539 -30.34 -0.92 3.69
N ALA A 540 -30.28 0.41 3.77
CA ALA A 540 -31.21 1.20 4.57
C ALA A 540 -32.65 1.09 4.06
N PHE A 541 -32.84 1.19 2.75
CA PHE A 541 -34.16 1.03 2.15
C PHE A 541 -34.74 -0.36 2.41
N SER A 542 -33.97 -1.42 2.14
CA SER A 542 -34.42 -2.78 2.38
C SER A 542 -34.63 -3.08 3.86
N SER A 543 -33.87 -2.49 4.77
CA SER A 543 -34.05 -2.64 6.22
C SER A 543 -35.42 -2.14 6.68
N VAL A 544 -35.78 -0.94 6.24
CA VAL A 544 -37.01 -0.25 6.66
C VAL A 544 -38.25 -0.88 6.05
N PHE A 545 -38.20 -1.26 4.78
CA PHE A 545 -39.37 -1.78 4.04
C PHE A 545 -39.39 -3.32 3.94
N GLY A 546 -38.23 -3.96 3.87
CA GLY A 546 -38.09 -5.40 3.65
C GLY A 546 -38.70 -6.25 4.77
N GLY A 547 -38.65 -5.79 6.02
CA GLY A 547 -39.30 -6.51 7.12
C GLY A 547 -40.82 -6.66 6.92
N ARG A 548 -41.50 -5.58 6.49
CA ARG A 548 -42.94 -5.59 6.18
C ARG A 548 -43.26 -6.45 4.96
N TRP A 549 -42.37 -6.44 3.98
CA TRP A 549 -42.44 -7.27 2.78
C TRP A 549 -42.38 -8.76 3.13
N ILE A 550 -41.41 -9.17 3.94
CA ILE A 550 -41.25 -10.57 4.39
C ILE A 550 -42.47 -11.03 5.21
N ASP A 551 -42.98 -10.19 6.12
CA ASP A 551 -44.19 -10.49 6.89
C ASP A 551 -45.43 -10.62 5.99
N HIS A 552 -45.55 -9.77 4.95
CA HIS A 552 -46.66 -9.82 3.99
C HIS A 552 -46.67 -11.11 3.16
N ILE A 553 -45.51 -11.56 2.68
CA ILE A 553 -45.37 -12.81 1.92
C ILE A 553 -45.85 -14.00 2.76
N MET A 554 -45.39 -14.09 4.00
CA MET A 554 -45.78 -15.17 4.91
C MET A 554 -47.30 -15.19 5.14
N ALA A 555 -47.92 -14.03 5.36
CA ALA A 555 -49.37 -13.93 5.53
C ALA A 555 -50.14 -14.29 4.26
N ARG A 556 -49.64 -13.89 3.09
CA ARG A 556 -50.24 -14.22 1.79
C ARG A 556 -50.21 -15.71 1.51
N GLU A 557 -49.07 -16.36 1.76
CA GLU A 557 -48.89 -17.79 1.52
C GLU A 557 -49.68 -18.65 2.52
N ALA A 558 -49.86 -18.18 3.76
CA ALA A 558 -50.75 -18.82 4.71
C ALA A 558 -52.22 -18.78 4.25
N ARG A 559 -52.67 -17.63 3.72
CA ARG A 559 -54.02 -17.49 3.15
C ARG A 559 -54.21 -18.35 1.89
N LYS A 560 -53.23 -18.34 0.98
CA LYS A 560 -53.27 -19.11 -0.27
C LYS A 560 -53.34 -20.62 -0.03
N ALA A 561 -52.66 -21.11 1.02
CA ALA A 561 -52.69 -22.51 1.43
C ALA A 561 -53.89 -22.84 2.36
N ASN A 562 -54.79 -21.89 2.60
CA ASN A 562 -55.96 -22.02 3.48
C ASN A 562 -55.62 -22.54 4.90
N ARG A 563 -54.47 -22.11 5.45
CA ARG A 563 -53.95 -22.57 6.75
C ARG A 563 -54.50 -21.70 7.89
N TYR A 564 -55.57 -22.17 8.52
CA TYR A 564 -56.13 -21.57 9.73
C TYR A 564 -56.04 -22.54 10.90
N ASP A 565 -55.82 -22.02 12.11
CA ASP A 565 -55.94 -22.76 13.35
C ASP A 565 -57.41 -22.95 13.74
N ASP A 566 -57.66 -23.75 14.78
CA ASP A 566 -59.00 -24.06 15.28
C ASP A 566 -59.77 -22.82 15.78
N ASN A 567 -59.09 -21.68 15.95
CA ASN A 567 -59.65 -20.39 16.35
C ASN A 567 -59.80 -19.40 15.19
N GLY A 568 -59.61 -19.84 13.94
CA GLY A 568 -59.70 -19.01 12.74
C GLY A 568 -58.53 -18.05 12.52
N LYS A 569 -57.40 -18.22 13.23
CA LYS A 569 -56.18 -17.43 13.01
C LYS A 569 -55.25 -18.12 12.01
N LEU A 570 -54.49 -17.32 11.25
CA LEU A 570 -53.55 -17.85 10.26
C LEU A 570 -52.41 -18.64 10.91
N LYS A 571 -52.15 -19.85 10.40
CA LYS A 571 -51.01 -20.68 10.82
C LYS A 571 -49.81 -20.41 9.93
N PHE A 572 -48.80 -19.76 10.50
CA PHE A 572 -47.59 -19.35 9.79
C PHE A 572 -46.52 -20.45 9.78
N HIS A 573 -45.87 -20.62 8.64
CA HIS A 573 -44.67 -21.45 8.51
C HIS A 573 -43.47 -20.57 8.19
N PRO A 574 -42.33 -20.73 8.90
CA PRO A 574 -41.14 -19.90 8.67
C PRO A 574 -40.61 -19.99 7.24
N GLU A 575 -40.70 -21.17 6.60
CA GLU A 575 -40.24 -21.37 5.23
C GLU A 575 -40.97 -20.51 4.18
N ASP A 576 -42.19 -20.05 4.45
CA ASP A 576 -42.94 -19.18 3.51
C ASP A 576 -42.23 -17.85 3.27
N ARG A 577 -41.47 -17.36 4.26
CA ARG A 577 -40.68 -16.13 4.17
C ARG A 577 -39.58 -16.22 3.12
N MET A 578 -39.10 -17.43 2.82
CA MET A 578 -37.98 -17.63 1.91
C MET A 578 -38.39 -17.68 0.44
N LYS A 579 -39.65 -17.95 0.09
CA LYS A 579 -40.09 -18.21 -1.30
C LYS A 579 -39.63 -17.12 -2.29
N GLU A 580 -40.31 -15.98 -2.33
CA GLU A 580 -40.00 -14.91 -3.28
C GLU A 580 -38.68 -14.22 -2.95
N ASN A 581 -38.32 -14.14 -1.66
CA ASN A 581 -37.07 -13.51 -1.24
C ASN A 581 -35.85 -14.29 -1.73
N LEU A 582 -35.91 -15.62 -1.83
CA LEU A 582 -34.84 -16.45 -2.38
C LEU A 582 -34.74 -16.31 -3.91
N TRP A 583 -35.86 -16.18 -4.62
CA TRP A 583 -35.83 -15.90 -6.07
C TRP A 583 -35.26 -14.51 -6.37
N LEU A 584 -35.65 -13.50 -5.60
CA LEU A 584 -35.06 -12.16 -5.68
C LEU A 584 -33.57 -12.20 -5.32
N ALA A 585 -33.17 -12.99 -4.33
CA ALA A 585 -31.77 -13.26 -4.02
C ALA A 585 -31.01 -13.80 -5.22
N LEU A 586 -31.51 -14.86 -5.86
CA LEU A 586 -30.80 -15.57 -6.90
C LEU A 586 -30.72 -14.81 -8.22
N SER A 587 -31.59 -13.82 -8.43
CA SER A 587 -31.67 -13.06 -9.68
C SER A 587 -31.12 -11.64 -9.56
N LEU A 588 -31.58 -10.86 -8.58
CA LEU A 588 -31.19 -9.45 -8.41
C LEU A 588 -29.71 -9.34 -8.03
N TYR A 589 -29.24 -10.29 -7.23
CA TYR A 589 -27.92 -10.25 -6.65
C TYR A 589 -26.80 -10.48 -7.67
N PRO A 590 -26.82 -11.55 -8.49
CA PRO A 590 -25.80 -11.74 -9.51
C PRO A 590 -25.93 -10.70 -10.62
N ALA A 591 -27.16 -10.28 -10.96
CA ALA A 591 -27.38 -9.24 -11.96
C ALA A 591 -26.72 -7.91 -11.54
N ALA A 592 -26.84 -7.50 -10.27
CA ALA A 592 -26.20 -6.31 -9.75
C ALA A 592 -24.66 -6.41 -9.74
N LEU A 593 -24.11 -7.57 -9.41
CA LEU A 593 -22.67 -7.82 -9.48
C LEU A 593 -22.14 -7.79 -10.92
N ILE A 594 -22.86 -8.39 -11.87
CA ILE A 594 -22.52 -8.37 -13.30
C ILE A 594 -22.58 -6.94 -13.81
N TRP A 595 -23.62 -6.18 -13.45
CA TRP A 595 -23.75 -4.77 -13.82
C TRP A 595 -22.59 -3.94 -13.25
N TYR A 596 -22.27 -4.11 -11.98
CA TYR A 596 -21.11 -3.46 -11.36
C TYR A 596 -19.80 -3.81 -12.08
N GLY A 597 -19.50 -5.10 -12.25
CA GLY A 597 -18.27 -5.56 -12.90
C GLY A 597 -18.15 -5.06 -14.35
N TRP A 598 -19.25 -5.06 -15.10
CA TRP A 598 -19.30 -4.51 -16.44
C TRP A 598 -19.03 -2.99 -16.47
N SER A 599 -19.62 -2.25 -15.53
CA SER A 599 -19.43 -0.79 -15.44
C SER A 599 -17.98 -0.40 -15.10
N ILE A 600 -17.32 -1.15 -14.22
CA ILE A 600 -15.90 -0.97 -13.89
C ILE A 600 -15.01 -1.36 -15.07
N SER A 601 -15.23 -2.53 -15.69
CA SER A 601 -14.45 -3.01 -16.83
C SER A 601 -14.48 -2.07 -18.04
N LYS A 602 -15.60 -1.39 -18.27
CA LYS A 602 -15.75 -0.42 -19.36
C LYS A 602 -15.36 1.02 -18.98
N GLY A 603 -14.96 1.26 -17.73
CA GLY A 603 -14.58 2.59 -17.26
C GLY A 603 -15.70 3.63 -17.40
N LEU A 604 -16.96 3.21 -17.20
CA LEU A 604 -18.11 4.10 -17.34
C LEU A 604 -18.14 5.18 -16.24
N HIS A 605 -19.03 6.16 -16.36
CA HIS A 605 -19.20 7.16 -15.30
C HIS A 605 -19.55 6.48 -13.95
N TRP A 606 -18.87 6.88 -12.87
CA TRP A 606 -18.96 6.26 -11.53
C TRP A 606 -20.39 6.08 -11.00
N ALA A 607 -21.30 6.98 -11.38
CA ALA A 607 -22.71 6.92 -11.01
C ALA A 607 -23.40 5.62 -11.48
N VAL A 608 -22.98 5.03 -12.60
CA VAL A 608 -23.51 3.76 -13.10
C VAL A 608 -23.13 2.60 -12.17
N ALA A 609 -21.87 2.56 -11.72
CA ALA A 609 -21.40 1.60 -10.74
C ALA A 609 -22.11 1.79 -9.39
N CYS A 610 -22.30 3.04 -8.94
CA CYS A 610 -23.07 3.34 -7.72
C CYS A 610 -24.52 2.86 -7.82
N ALA A 611 -25.17 3.02 -8.97
CA ALA A 611 -26.53 2.50 -9.19
C ALA A 611 -26.58 0.97 -9.05
N ALA A 612 -25.60 0.26 -9.63
CA ALA A 612 -25.46 -1.18 -9.45
C ALA A 612 -25.26 -1.56 -7.97
N CYS A 613 -24.44 -0.81 -7.24
CA CYS A 613 -24.21 -1.03 -5.80
C CYS A 613 -25.47 -0.80 -4.96
N ILE A 614 -26.32 0.18 -5.30
CA ILE A 614 -27.61 0.38 -4.61
C ILE A 614 -28.50 -0.85 -4.79
N VAL A 615 -28.61 -1.37 -6.03
CA VAL A 615 -29.40 -2.56 -6.34
C VAL A 615 -28.86 -3.81 -5.66
N PHE A 616 -27.53 -3.96 -5.64
CA PHE A 616 -26.85 -4.99 -4.86
C PHE A 616 -27.21 -4.89 -3.37
N GLY A 617 -27.13 -3.69 -2.81
CA GLY A 617 -27.43 -3.44 -1.40
C GLY A 617 -28.87 -3.81 -1.04
N LEU A 618 -29.83 -3.47 -1.90
CA LEU A 618 -31.23 -3.87 -1.76
C LEU A 618 -31.37 -5.40 -1.71
N GLY A 619 -30.72 -6.11 -2.63
CA GLY A 619 -30.75 -7.57 -2.69
C GLY A 619 -30.16 -8.24 -1.45
N VAL A 620 -28.94 -7.87 -1.05
CA VAL A 620 -28.27 -8.46 0.12
C VAL A 620 -29.12 -8.35 1.38
N MET A 621 -29.66 -7.15 1.63
CA MET A 621 -30.37 -6.88 2.87
C MET A 621 -31.73 -7.58 2.93
N LEU A 622 -32.46 -7.70 1.81
CA LEU A 622 -33.72 -8.46 1.76
C LEU A 622 -33.47 -9.93 2.17
N VAL A 623 -32.39 -10.50 1.66
CA VAL A 623 -31.98 -11.89 1.90
C VAL A 623 -31.51 -12.08 3.33
N MET A 624 -30.64 -11.21 3.82
CA MET A 624 -30.14 -11.23 5.19
C MET A 624 -31.27 -11.08 6.21
N GLY A 625 -32.21 -10.18 5.97
CA GLY A 625 -33.39 -10.00 6.84
C GLY A 625 -34.25 -11.26 6.90
N ALA A 626 -34.51 -11.90 5.75
CA ALA A 626 -35.30 -13.13 5.67
C ALA A 626 -34.60 -14.29 6.39
N ILE A 627 -33.31 -14.53 6.11
CA ILE A 627 -32.53 -15.64 6.67
C ILE A 627 -32.45 -15.55 8.19
N ASN A 628 -32.08 -14.39 8.73
CA ASN A 628 -31.97 -14.23 10.19
C ASN A 628 -33.33 -14.40 10.88
N THR A 629 -34.40 -13.87 10.28
CA THR A 629 -35.76 -14.05 10.82
C THR A 629 -36.14 -15.52 10.86
N VAL A 630 -35.95 -16.24 9.75
CA VAL A 630 -36.27 -17.67 9.62
C VAL A 630 -35.45 -18.53 10.57
N LEU A 631 -34.15 -18.25 10.74
CA LEU A 631 -33.29 -18.97 11.69
C LEU A 631 -33.80 -18.83 13.14
N THR A 632 -34.22 -17.62 13.55
CA THR A 632 -34.79 -17.45 14.90
C THR A 632 -36.14 -18.16 15.09
N GLU A 633 -36.88 -18.41 14.00
CA GLU A 633 -38.16 -19.13 14.03
C GLU A 633 -37.97 -20.66 13.96
N PHE A 634 -36.91 -21.16 13.30
CA PHE A 634 -36.53 -22.58 13.29
C PHE A 634 -35.87 -23.06 14.59
N THR A 635 -35.30 -22.15 15.38
CA THR A 635 -34.77 -22.46 16.73
C THR A 635 -35.60 -21.79 17.83
N PRO A 636 -36.92 -22.06 17.94
CA PRO A 636 -37.74 -21.46 18.97
C PRO A 636 -37.22 -21.91 20.34
N ARG A 637 -36.95 -20.95 21.22
CA ARG A 637 -36.28 -21.10 22.54
C ARG A 637 -34.74 -21.17 22.54
N LYS A 638 -34.08 -21.24 21.39
CA LYS A 638 -32.61 -21.17 21.20
C LYS A 638 -32.23 -20.21 20.07
N SER A 639 -32.91 -19.06 20.01
CA SER A 639 -32.81 -18.09 18.90
C SER A 639 -31.39 -17.55 18.73
N SER A 640 -30.68 -17.27 19.83
CA SER A 640 -29.28 -16.83 19.82
C SER A 640 -28.32 -17.87 19.24
N SER A 641 -28.56 -19.15 19.53
CA SER A 641 -27.67 -20.25 19.10
C SER A 641 -27.79 -20.55 17.60
N GLY A 642 -29.00 -20.47 17.03
CA GLY A 642 -29.21 -20.58 15.58
C GLY A 642 -28.52 -19.45 14.79
N VAL A 643 -28.58 -18.23 15.31
CA VAL A 643 -27.90 -17.06 14.72
C VAL A 643 -26.39 -17.15 14.90
N ALA A 644 -25.90 -17.66 16.03
CA ALA A 644 -24.48 -17.89 16.26
C ALA A 644 -23.86 -18.88 15.25
N LEU A 645 -24.57 -19.97 14.92
CA LEU A 645 -24.14 -20.93 13.91
C LEU A 645 -24.03 -20.29 12.51
N ALA A 646 -25.01 -19.47 12.14
CA ALA A 646 -24.99 -18.73 10.88
C ALA A 646 -23.84 -17.71 10.83
N ASN A 647 -23.57 -17.04 11.96
CA ASN A 647 -22.46 -16.10 12.09
C ASN A 647 -21.10 -16.80 11.98
N PHE A 648 -20.96 -18.00 12.55
CA PHE A 648 -19.75 -18.80 12.43
C PHE A 648 -19.43 -19.10 10.97
N LEU A 649 -20.37 -19.71 10.23
CA LEU A 649 -20.14 -20.10 8.84
C LEU A 649 -19.93 -18.89 7.91
N ARG A 650 -20.70 -17.80 8.09
CA ARG A 650 -20.52 -16.60 7.25
C ARG A 650 -19.19 -15.89 7.49
N ASN A 651 -18.73 -15.80 8.74
CA ASN A 651 -17.50 -15.07 9.07
C ASN A 651 -16.27 -15.88 8.65
N VAL A 652 -16.31 -17.22 8.75
CA VAL A 652 -15.26 -18.10 8.18
C VAL A 652 -15.14 -17.91 6.67
N LEU A 653 -16.27 -17.89 5.94
CA LEU A 653 -16.25 -17.63 4.50
C LEU A 653 -15.75 -16.20 4.19
N ALA A 654 -16.22 -15.19 4.93
CA ALA A 654 -15.80 -13.81 4.72
C ALA A 654 -14.30 -13.57 4.94
N CYS A 655 -13.64 -14.35 5.81
CA CYS A 655 -12.18 -14.27 5.99
C CYS A 655 -11.40 -14.64 4.71
N THR A 656 -11.97 -15.44 3.80
CA THR A 656 -11.32 -15.78 2.52
C THR A 656 -11.60 -14.75 1.43
N ALA A 657 -12.50 -13.78 1.66
CA ALA A 657 -12.88 -12.78 0.67
C ALA A 657 -11.73 -11.84 0.25
N PRO A 658 -10.90 -11.28 1.16
CA PRO A 658 -9.81 -10.39 0.75
C PRO A 658 -8.74 -11.08 -0.12
N PRO A 659 -8.24 -12.29 0.22
CA PRO A 659 -7.33 -13.03 -0.65
C PRO A 659 -7.93 -13.33 -2.04
N VAL A 660 -9.20 -13.74 -2.10
CA VAL A 660 -9.88 -14.01 -3.37
C VAL A 660 -10.03 -12.75 -4.22
N ALA A 661 -10.43 -11.62 -3.62
CA ALA A 661 -10.52 -10.34 -4.32
C ALA A 661 -9.15 -9.91 -4.88
N SER A 662 -8.08 -10.07 -4.11
CA SER A 662 -6.72 -9.78 -4.58
C SER A 662 -6.27 -10.72 -5.71
N GLY A 663 -6.67 -12.00 -5.67
CA GLY A 663 -6.42 -12.98 -6.72
C GLY A 663 -7.20 -12.67 -8.01
N ILE A 664 -8.42 -12.14 -7.91
CA ILE A 664 -9.22 -11.69 -9.06
C ILE A 664 -8.58 -10.46 -9.71
N ASP A 665 -8.08 -9.49 -8.92
CA ASP A 665 -7.30 -8.37 -9.46
C ASP A 665 -6.07 -8.88 -10.23
N ILE A 666 -5.34 -9.87 -9.71
CA ILE A 666 -4.20 -10.50 -10.40
C ILE A 666 -4.65 -11.21 -11.67
N ALA A 667 -5.73 -12.00 -11.63
CA ALA A 667 -6.26 -12.72 -12.78
C ALA A 667 -6.75 -11.77 -13.89
N ASN A 668 -7.39 -10.65 -13.53
CA ASN A 668 -7.80 -9.61 -14.47
C ASN A 668 -6.61 -8.88 -15.08
N THR A 669 -5.51 -8.70 -14.31
CA THR A 669 -4.25 -8.14 -14.81
C THR A 669 -3.56 -9.10 -15.79
N LEU A 670 -3.75 -10.41 -15.62
CA LEU A 670 -3.22 -11.45 -16.52
C LEU A 670 -4.14 -11.72 -17.73
N ALA A 671 -5.43 -11.42 -17.62
CA ALA A 671 -6.45 -11.67 -18.63
C ALA A 671 -6.81 -10.45 -19.48
N SER A 672 -6.27 -9.25 -19.19
CA SER A 672 -6.40 -8.10 -20.08
C SER A 672 -5.68 -8.42 -21.40
N PRO A 673 -6.40 -8.52 -22.53
CA PRO A 673 -5.75 -8.58 -23.83
C PRO A 673 -5.21 -7.18 -24.15
N GLU A 674 -3.90 -7.14 -24.40
CA GLU A 674 -3.11 -6.06 -25.02
C GLU A 674 -2.78 -4.82 -24.17
#